data_AF-A0A8C4Y273-F1
#
_entry.id   AF-A0A8C4Y273-F1
#
_cell.length_a   1.000
_cell.length_b   1.000
_cell.length_c   1.000
_cell.angle_alpha   90.00
_cell.angle_beta   90.00
_cell.angle_gamma   90.00
#
_symmetry.space_group_name_H-M   'P 1'
#
loop_
_entity.id
_entity.type
_entity.pdbx_description
1 polymer ?
#
loop_
_entity_poly.entity_id
_entity_poly.type
_entity_poly.pdbx_seq_one_letter_code
_entity_poly.pdbx_strand_id
1 'polypeptide(L)'
;SWKIGQPLTIKGIPLHHITTSYKGAGGWSPSDNDHYQWLQVDFGSRKQISAIATQGRYSSSDWVTQYRMLYSDTGRNWKPYHQDGNIWAFPGNTNSDSVIRHDLQHAVIARYIRIVPLDWSGEGQIGLRTEVYGCPYWADVINFDGHAVLPYRFRNKKMKTLKDVITLKFKTSESEGVIFHGEGQQGDYITLELKKAKLVLNLNLGSNQYGSIYGHTSVMTGSLLDDHHWHSIVIERHGRNINLTLDRHMQHFRTNGEFDYLDLDYEITFGGMPFSGKPSSNSRKNFKGCMESINYNGNNITDLAKRRKLEPSNGGNVSFSCVEPHTVPVFFNATSYLEVPGRLNQDLLSVNFQFRTWNPNGLLLFSNFADELGNVEIDLTEGKVSVHINVTQVKKNRIDIASGSGLNDGQWHEIRFLAKENFAVLTIDGDEASAVRTNSPLQVKTGEKYFFGGFLTQTNDSDRSLLQLSFQGCMQFIHVDDQLVDLHAVEQGKLGSFANVSIDMCAIIDRCVPNHCEHGGKCSQTWDSFKCTCDGTGYSGATCHNYTIYNFNIILWSTVSHDLQMQTSVVRNGLEKYSVLQLNYSTTMDQISAITSSAEYCEQYISYSCKMSRLLNTPDGNPYTWWVGKANEKHYYWGGSGPGIQKCACGIERNCTDPKYYCNCDADAKQWRKDAGLLSYKEHLPVSQVVVGDIDRSGSESKLTVGPVRCQGDRNYWNAASFITPSSYLHFSTFQGETSADISFYFKTSAPDGVFLENLGNTDFIKLELKSAIEVSFSFDVGNGPVEIIVRSPNPLNDDQWHRVIAERNVKQASLRVDQLPQEIRKAPTEGHTRLELYSQLYVGAAGGQRGFLGCIRSLRMNGVTLDLEERAKVTLGVKPGCSGHCTSYGMYCENGGKCVEKYNGYSCDCSKTAYDGPFCIKDVGAFFEEGMWLRYNFQSPGISVKDLVSRTMLSSTDHDNTVPDLRLNKEALSFSFSTTKSPCVLLYISSYTQDYMAVLVKPSGNLQIRYNLGGTGEPYNIDVDHRNMANGQPHSVNVTRNERDIVLQLDHYPPASYSLPTASDTQFNSPKALFLGKVIETGKIDQDIYQYNTPGFTGCLSRVQFNQIAPLKAALRPTNTSSHVHVQGELVESNCGASPLTIPPMSAATDPWHLDSASADFPYNGQAIGDGVNRNSAIIGGVIAVVIFTILCTLVFLIRYMFRHKGTYHTNEAKGAESAESADAAIMNNDPNFTETIDESKKEWLI
;
A
#
# COMPACT_ATOMS: atom_id res chain seq x y z
N SER A 1 14.45 -27.00 -39.09
CA SER A 1 14.61 -26.07 -40.25
C SER A 1 13.43 -25.12 -40.22
N TRP A 2 13.56 -23.80 -39.99
CA TRP A 2 14.36 -22.80 -40.70
C TRP A 2 14.71 -21.60 -39.80
N LYS A 3 15.96 -21.16 -39.95
CA LYS A 3 16.50 -19.79 -39.75
C LYS A 3 15.60 -18.67 -40.28
N ILE A 4 15.50 -17.55 -39.55
CA ILE A 4 15.89 -16.20 -40.03
C ILE A 4 16.48 -15.42 -38.85
N GLY A 5 17.79 -15.15 -38.92
CA GLY A 5 18.42 -14.02 -38.24
C GLY A 5 18.74 -12.96 -39.29
N GLN A 6 18.54 -11.69 -38.94
CA GLN A 6 19.30 -10.53 -39.42
C GLN A 6 18.98 -9.30 -38.52
N PRO A 7 19.85 -8.27 -38.51
CA PRO A 7 20.37 -7.64 -37.31
C PRO A 7 19.58 -6.41 -36.84
N LEU A 8 19.64 -6.15 -35.53
CA LEU A 8 19.38 -4.83 -34.96
C LEU A 8 20.30 -3.81 -35.66
N THR A 9 19.70 -3.04 -36.56
CA THR A 9 20.38 -1.93 -37.20
C THR A 9 20.31 -0.76 -36.21
N ILE A 10 21.38 -0.55 -35.45
CA ILE A 10 21.59 0.72 -34.73
C ILE A 10 21.89 1.77 -35.81
N LYS A 11 20.85 2.36 -36.40
CA LYS A 11 20.96 3.51 -37.32
C LYS A 11 20.20 4.67 -36.71
N GLY A 12 20.94 5.70 -36.30
CA GLY A 12 20.38 7.00 -35.94
C GLY A 12 20.85 7.56 -34.60
N ILE A 13 22.15 7.57 -34.31
CA ILE A 13 22.72 8.50 -33.34
C ILE A 13 23.54 9.52 -34.15
N PRO A 14 23.22 10.83 -34.09
CA PRO A 14 24.12 11.84 -34.61
C PRO A 14 25.43 11.76 -33.83
N LEU A 15 26.53 11.67 -34.56
CA LEU A 15 27.91 11.61 -34.08
C LEU A 15 28.21 12.78 -33.12
N HIS A 16 28.06 12.56 -31.83
CA HIS A 16 28.92 13.15 -30.81
C HIS A 16 29.19 12.07 -29.75
N HIS A 17 30.42 11.54 -29.82
CA HIS A 17 31.06 10.61 -28.87
C HIS A 17 30.48 9.19 -28.70
N ILE A 18 30.69 8.33 -29.70
CA ILE A 18 30.92 6.90 -29.44
C ILE A 18 32.39 6.61 -29.80
N THR A 19 33.27 6.56 -28.79
CA THR A 19 34.61 5.99 -28.94
C THR A 19 34.49 4.47 -29.05
N THR A 20 34.29 3.97 -30.28
CA THR A 20 34.59 2.57 -30.60
C THR A 20 36.10 2.39 -30.59
N SER A 21 36.68 2.21 -29.41
CA SER A 21 38.06 1.78 -29.27
C SER A 21 38.17 0.36 -29.86
N TYR A 22 38.81 0.28 -31.02
CA TYR A 22 39.27 -0.96 -31.64
C TYR A 22 40.21 -1.70 -30.67
N LYS A 23 39.63 -2.60 -29.85
CA LYS A 23 40.18 -3.86 -29.32
C LYS A 23 39.23 -4.43 -28.24
N GLY A 24 38.32 -5.32 -28.65
CA GLY A 24 38.04 -6.53 -27.86
C GLY A 24 36.94 -6.59 -26.79
N ALA A 25 36.21 -5.53 -26.43
CA ALA A 25 35.14 -5.66 -25.41
C ALA A 25 33.88 -4.83 -25.75
N GLY A 26 32.80 -5.51 -26.18
CA GLY A 26 31.55 -4.89 -26.61
C GLY A 26 30.66 -4.41 -25.45
N GLY A 27 30.11 -3.19 -25.56
CA GLY A 27 29.17 -2.57 -24.62
C GLY A 27 29.04 -1.05 -24.87
N TRP A 28 27.93 -0.44 -24.44
CA TRP A 28 27.74 1.02 -24.42
C TRP A 28 28.37 1.62 -23.16
N SER A 29 29.03 2.77 -23.31
CA SER A 29 29.57 3.58 -22.22
C SER A 29 29.64 5.03 -22.69
N PRO A 30 29.09 6.00 -21.94
CA PRO A 30 29.13 7.42 -22.29
C PRO A 30 30.53 8.02 -22.08
N SER A 31 30.78 9.20 -22.65
CA SER A 31 32.03 9.95 -22.42
C SER A 31 32.14 10.48 -20.99
N ASP A 32 31.00 10.90 -20.43
CA ASP A 32 30.88 11.54 -19.13
C ASP A 32 30.11 10.63 -18.19
N ASN A 33 30.49 10.60 -16.91
CA ASN A 33 29.81 9.82 -15.88
C ASN A 33 28.95 10.75 -15.02
N ASP A 34 27.85 11.21 -15.59
CA ASP A 34 26.85 12.01 -14.89
C ASP A 34 25.46 11.38 -14.95
N HIS A 35 24.50 11.95 -14.21
CA HIS A 35 23.14 11.45 -14.13
C HIS A 35 22.25 11.88 -15.33
N TYR A 36 22.82 12.49 -16.37
CA TYR A 36 22.11 12.92 -17.58
C TYR A 36 22.33 11.98 -18.77
N GLN A 37 23.16 10.95 -18.61
CA GLN A 37 23.42 9.96 -19.63
C GLN A 37 22.23 9.02 -19.84
N TRP A 38 22.05 8.54 -21.08
CA TRP A 38 21.04 7.53 -21.39
C TRP A 38 21.41 6.72 -22.64
N LEU A 39 20.94 5.47 -22.69
CA LEU A 39 20.99 4.61 -23.87
C LEU A 39 19.60 4.52 -24.50
N GLN A 40 19.47 4.94 -25.76
CA GLN A 40 18.20 4.88 -26.50
C GLN A 40 18.21 3.78 -27.55
N VAL A 41 17.08 3.08 -27.66
CA VAL A 41 16.82 2.06 -28.67
C VAL A 41 15.61 2.50 -29.51
N ASP A 42 15.76 2.55 -30.84
CA ASP A 42 14.66 2.73 -31.80
C ASP A 42 14.36 1.38 -32.48
N PHE A 43 13.14 0.88 -32.34
CA PHE A 43 12.70 -0.36 -32.98
C PHE A 43 12.21 -0.20 -34.42
N GLY A 44 12.18 1.03 -34.95
CA GLY A 44 11.67 1.42 -36.27
C GLY A 44 10.13 1.41 -36.37
N SER A 45 9.46 0.53 -35.64
CA SER A 45 8.00 0.45 -35.52
C SER A 45 7.59 0.23 -34.06
N ARG A 46 6.32 0.50 -33.72
CA ARG A 46 5.78 0.16 -32.39
C ARG A 46 5.93 -1.34 -32.11
N LYS A 47 6.39 -1.67 -30.90
CA LYS A 47 6.52 -3.03 -30.36
C LYS A 47 5.78 -3.12 -29.04
N GLN A 48 5.24 -4.28 -28.72
CA GLN A 48 4.78 -4.61 -27.38
C GLN A 48 5.94 -5.27 -26.63
N ILE A 49 6.63 -4.47 -25.81
CA ILE A 49 7.79 -4.86 -25.02
C ILE A 49 7.33 -5.55 -23.73
N SER A 50 7.91 -6.70 -23.41
CA SER A 50 7.56 -7.53 -22.24
C SER A 50 8.69 -7.74 -21.25
N ALA A 51 9.95 -7.57 -21.65
CA ALA A 51 11.09 -7.72 -20.74
C ALA A 51 12.33 -6.96 -21.21
N ILE A 52 13.24 -6.68 -20.29
CA ILE A 52 14.55 -6.11 -20.55
C ILE A 52 15.63 -6.91 -19.83
N ALA A 53 16.75 -7.17 -20.49
CA ALA A 53 17.94 -7.74 -19.89
C ALA A 53 19.11 -6.76 -19.98
N THR A 54 19.90 -6.70 -18.91
CA THR A 54 21.10 -5.86 -18.81
C THR A 54 22.30 -6.67 -18.37
N GLN A 55 23.47 -6.31 -18.87
CA GLN A 55 24.76 -6.91 -18.55
C GLN A 55 25.83 -5.82 -18.50
N GLY A 56 26.79 -5.90 -17.59
CA GLY A 56 27.90 -4.95 -17.55
C GLY A 56 28.79 -5.02 -18.80
N ARG A 57 29.67 -4.04 -19.00
CA ARG A 57 30.59 -4.05 -20.14
C ARG A 57 31.67 -5.11 -19.92
N TYR A 58 31.94 -5.90 -20.96
CA TYR A 58 32.81 -7.08 -20.87
C TYR A 58 34.22 -6.75 -20.37
N SER A 59 34.75 -7.54 -19.44
CA SER A 59 36.13 -7.42 -18.92
C SER A 59 36.49 -6.02 -18.43
N SER A 60 35.56 -5.33 -17.77
CA SER A 60 35.75 -3.98 -17.24
C SER A 60 35.07 -3.82 -15.87
N SER A 61 35.41 -2.76 -15.13
CA SER A 61 34.66 -2.34 -13.95
C SER A 61 33.41 -1.52 -14.28
N ASP A 62 33.06 -1.37 -15.58
CA ASP A 62 31.99 -0.50 -16.05
C ASP A 62 30.64 -1.25 -16.09
N TRP A 63 29.78 -1.00 -15.10
CA TRP A 63 28.40 -1.49 -15.10
C TRP A 63 27.43 -0.57 -14.36
N VAL A 64 26.17 -0.58 -14.80
CA VAL A 64 25.07 0.15 -14.16
C VAL A 64 24.45 -0.70 -13.06
N THR A 65 24.42 -0.22 -11.81
CA THR A 65 23.86 -0.90 -10.63
C THR A 65 22.39 -0.59 -10.42
N GLN A 66 21.91 0.52 -10.96
CA GLN A 66 20.50 0.90 -10.93
C GLN A 66 20.12 1.75 -12.15
N TYR A 67 18.95 1.53 -12.75
CA TYR A 67 18.49 2.31 -13.90
C TYR A 67 16.97 2.51 -13.93
N ARG A 68 16.52 3.49 -14.71
CA ARG A 68 15.10 3.68 -15.08
C ARG A 68 14.89 3.38 -16.55
N MET A 69 13.68 2.92 -16.86
CA MET A 69 13.21 2.75 -18.24
C MET A 69 12.22 3.86 -18.57
N LEU A 70 12.48 4.61 -19.64
CA LEU A 70 11.52 5.52 -20.25
C LEU A 70 11.12 4.98 -21.62
N TYR A 71 9.92 5.30 -22.08
CA TYR A 71 9.44 4.89 -23.40
C TYR A 71 8.68 6.00 -24.13
N SER A 72 8.69 5.93 -25.46
CA SER A 72 8.00 6.90 -26.33
C SER A 72 7.63 6.26 -27.68
N ASP A 73 6.59 6.79 -28.32
CA ASP A 73 6.23 6.46 -29.71
C ASP A 73 7.01 7.29 -30.73
N THR A 74 7.51 8.46 -30.32
CA THR A 74 8.02 9.52 -31.21
C THR A 74 9.49 9.83 -30.98
N GLY A 75 10.05 9.36 -29.86
CA GLY A 75 11.37 9.74 -29.37
C GLY A 75 11.36 11.06 -28.60
N ARG A 76 10.16 11.61 -28.37
CA ARG A 76 9.87 12.80 -27.57
C ARG A 76 8.79 12.53 -26.54
N ASN A 77 8.54 13.45 -25.61
CA ASN A 77 7.56 13.33 -24.54
C ASN A 77 7.65 11.97 -23.83
N TRP A 78 8.75 11.73 -23.15
CA TRP A 78 9.09 10.44 -22.57
C TRP A 78 8.17 10.11 -21.40
N LYS A 79 7.68 8.86 -21.36
CA LYS A 79 6.92 8.33 -20.23
C LYS A 79 7.79 7.40 -19.40
N PRO A 80 7.91 7.61 -18.08
CA PRO A 80 8.59 6.65 -17.23
C PRO A 80 7.78 5.36 -17.09
N TYR A 81 8.48 4.23 -17.03
CA TYR A 81 7.87 2.97 -16.64
C TYR A 81 7.47 3.03 -15.16
N HIS A 82 6.22 2.66 -14.88
CA HIS A 82 5.67 2.61 -13.53
C HIS A 82 5.40 1.16 -13.12
N GLN A 83 5.68 0.86 -11.87
CA GLN A 83 5.37 -0.40 -11.20
C GLN A 83 4.81 -0.07 -9.82
N ASP A 84 3.68 -0.69 -9.48
CA ASP A 84 2.95 -0.46 -8.22
C ASP A 84 2.66 1.04 -7.96
N GLY A 85 2.32 1.79 -9.01
CA GLY A 85 1.99 3.22 -8.94
C GLY A 85 3.17 4.18 -8.85
N ASN A 86 4.41 3.69 -8.82
CA ASN A 86 5.62 4.51 -8.67
C ASN A 86 6.53 4.43 -9.90
N ILE A 87 7.30 5.50 -10.17
CA ILE A 87 8.37 5.47 -11.18
C ILE A 87 9.41 4.44 -10.76
N TRP A 88 9.51 3.35 -11.53
CA TRP A 88 10.29 2.20 -11.11
C TRP A 88 11.78 2.37 -11.40
N ALA A 89 12.60 2.02 -10.42
CA ALA A 89 14.05 1.93 -10.56
C ALA A 89 14.44 0.45 -10.55
N PHE A 90 14.90 -0.06 -11.68
CA PHE A 90 15.35 -1.43 -11.82
C PHE A 90 16.71 -1.62 -11.15
N PRO A 91 16.88 -2.67 -10.32
CA PRO A 91 18.21 -3.08 -9.91
C PRO A 91 18.96 -3.59 -11.14
N GLY A 92 20.16 -3.06 -11.34
CA GLY A 92 21.04 -3.36 -12.45
C GLY A 92 22.01 -4.49 -12.13
N ASN A 93 23.21 -4.38 -12.67
CA ASN A 93 24.26 -5.37 -12.60
C ASN A 93 25.17 -5.14 -11.39
N THR A 94 25.75 -6.22 -10.86
CA THR A 94 26.77 -6.18 -9.79
C THR A 94 28.18 -6.48 -10.29
N ASN A 95 28.32 -6.86 -11.56
CA ASN A 95 29.58 -7.16 -12.24
C ASN A 95 29.45 -7.04 -13.78
N SER A 96 30.55 -7.27 -14.49
CA SER A 96 30.62 -7.22 -15.96
C SER A 96 29.93 -8.38 -16.69
N ASP A 97 29.72 -9.52 -16.05
CA ASP A 97 29.46 -10.80 -16.73
C ASP A 97 28.07 -11.39 -16.49
N SER A 98 27.44 -11.08 -15.36
CA SER A 98 26.08 -11.55 -15.05
C SER A 98 25.02 -10.82 -15.88
N VAL A 99 24.09 -11.59 -16.46
CA VAL A 99 22.89 -11.04 -17.12
C VAL A 99 21.77 -10.94 -16.09
N ILE A 100 21.23 -9.74 -15.93
CA ILE A 100 20.07 -9.47 -15.08
C ILE A 100 18.89 -9.19 -15.98
N ARG A 101 17.84 -10.01 -15.88
CA ARG A 101 16.62 -9.88 -16.67
C ARG A 101 15.45 -9.51 -15.77
N HIS A 102 14.70 -8.50 -16.22
CA HIS A 102 13.45 -8.07 -15.61
C HIS A 102 12.31 -8.25 -16.60
N ASP A 103 11.38 -9.14 -16.26
CA ASP A 103 10.09 -9.19 -16.95
C ASP A 103 9.22 -8.03 -16.46
N LEU A 104 8.69 -7.24 -17.39
CA LEU A 104 7.85 -6.11 -17.05
C LEU A 104 6.53 -6.63 -16.48
N GLN A 105 6.14 -6.17 -15.29
CA GLN A 105 4.82 -6.43 -14.69
C GLN A 105 3.70 -6.23 -15.71
N HIS A 106 3.88 -5.24 -16.59
CA HIS A 106 2.97 -5.01 -17.70
C HIS A 106 3.70 -4.60 -18.97
N ALA A 107 3.28 -5.19 -20.08
CA ALA A 107 3.85 -4.88 -21.38
C ALA A 107 3.64 -3.41 -21.77
N VAL A 108 4.65 -2.82 -22.38
CA VAL A 108 4.65 -1.44 -22.86
C VAL A 108 4.58 -1.43 -24.39
N ILE A 109 3.69 -0.63 -24.95
CA ILE A 109 3.66 -0.40 -26.40
C ILE A 109 4.44 0.88 -26.68
N ALA A 110 5.57 0.74 -27.37
CA ALA A 110 6.42 1.87 -27.72
C ALA A 110 7.26 1.58 -28.97
N ARG A 111 7.75 2.65 -29.61
CA ARG A 111 8.77 2.55 -30.67
C ARG A 111 10.18 2.79 -30.13
N TYR A 112 10.31 3.62 -29.10
CA TYR A 112 11.56 3.99 -28.49
C TYR A 112 11.59 3.63 -27.01
N ILE A 113 12.75 3.15 -26.54
CA ILE A 113 13.06 2.99 -25.12
C ILE A 113 14.32 3.77 -24.81
N ARG A 114 14.37 4.44 -23.65
CA ARG A 114 15.57 4.98 -23.02
C ARG A 114 15.86 4.25 -21.72
N ILE A 115 17.10 3.83 -21.54
CA ILE A 115 17.64 3.35 -20.28
C ILE A 115 18.45 4.48 -19.67
N VAL A 116 18.03 4.96 -18.51
CA VAL A 116 18.66 6.08 -17.79
C VAL A 116 19.36 5.51 -16.55
N PRO A 117 20.71 5.45 -16.52
CA PRO A 117 21.46 5.05 -15.34
C PRO A 117 21.14 5.98 -14.16
N LEU A 118 20.85 5.39 -13.01
CA LEU A 118 20.70 6.11 -11.74
C LEU A 118 21.96 6.00 -10.89
N ASP A 119 22.57 4.82 -10.91
CA ASP A 119 23.78 4.50 -10.15
C ASP A 119 24.63 3.47 -10.91
N TRP A 120 25.94 3.45 -10.66
CA TRP A 120 26.91 2.61 -11.36
C TRP A 120 28.07 2.19 -10.44
N SER A 121 28.92 1.31 -10.96
CA SER A 121 30.10 0.81 -10.23
C SER A 121 30.99 1.94 -9.70
N GLY A 122 31.29 1.93 -8.39
CA GLY A 122 32.20 2.90 -7.78
C GLY A 122 33.66 2.78 -8.23
N GLU A 123 34.06 1.63 -8.78
CA GLU A 123 35.40 1.37 -9.29
C GLU A 123 35.51 1.54 -10.83
N GLY A 124 34.42 1.91 -11.51
CA GLY A 124 34.35 2.00 -12.95
C GLY A 124 33.46 3.12 -13.46
N GLN A 125 33.10 3.04 -14.73
CA GLN A 125 32.24 4.02 -15.41
C GLN A 125 30.84 3.46 -15.67
N ILE A 126 29.95 4.28 -16.22
CA ILE A 126 28.68 3.82 -16.76
C ILE A 126 28.99 2.84 -17.90
N GLY A 127 28.54 1.58 -17.77
CA GLY A 127 28.71 0.54 -18.77
C GLY A 127 27.47 -0.34 -18.89
N LEU A 128 27.02 -0.61 -20.12
CA LEU A 128 25.80 -1.37 -20.33
C LEU A 128 25.80 -2.14 -21.65
N ARG A 129 25.42 -3.41 -21.57
CA ARG A 129 24.87 -4.21 -22.67
C ARG A 129 23.40 -4.46 -22.35
N THR A 130 22.54 -4.35 -23.35
CA THR A 130 21.11 -4.54 -23.15
C THR A 130 20.48 -5.35 -24.27
N GLU A 131 19.47 -6.14 -23.91
CA GLU A 131 18.57 -6.83 -24.83
C GLU A 131 17.13 -6.55 -24.41
N VAL A 132 16.26 -6.27 -25.38
CA VAL A 132 14.84 -5.95 -25.14
C VAL A 132 13.97 -7.01 -25.80
N TYR A 133 13.05 -7.61 -25.04
CA TYR A 133 12.15 -8.67 -25.50
C TYR A 133 10.74 -8.14 -25.73
N GLY A 134 10.09 -8.58 -26.81
CA GLY A 134 8.73 -8.19 -27.16
C GLY A 134 8.27 -8.72 -28.51
N CYS A 135 7.08 -8.32 -28.94
CA CYS A 135 6.52 -8.67 -30.25
C CYS A 135 6.12 -7.44 -31.08
N PRO A 136 6.04 -7.55 -32.43
CA PRO A 136 5.54 -6.46 -33.27
C PRO A 136 4.12 -6.04 -32.90
N TYR A 137 3.85 -4.73 -32.87
CA TYR A 137 2.52 -4.18 -32.64
C TYR A 137 2.09 -3.29 -33.81
N TRP A 138 0.87 -3.49 -34.31
CA TRP A 138 0.27 -2.66 -35.35
C TRP A 138 -1.20 -2.39 -35.03
N ALA A 139 -1.63 -1.15 -35.24
CA ALA A 139 -3.01 -0.72 -35.06
C ALA A 139 -3.29 0.46 -36.00
N ASP A 140 -4.51 0.51 -36.53
CA ASP A 140 -4.99 1.64 -37.32
C ASP A 140 -5.35 2.81 -36.38
N VAL A 141 -4.92 4.00 -36.77
CA VAL A 141 -5.08 5.24 -36.00
C VAL A 141 -5.94 6.21 -36.78
N ILE A 142 -6.82 6.95 -36.11
CA ILE A 142 -7.58 8.08 -36.63
C ILE A 142 -7.20 9.31 -35.82
N ASN A 143 -6.88 10.40 -36.50
CA ASN A 143 -6.62 11.70 -35.89
C ASN A 143 -7.86 12.60 -36.05
N PHE A 144 -8.32 13.13 -34.92
CA PHE A 144 -9.41 14.08 -34.79
C PHE A 144 -8.82 15.47 -34.51
N ASP A 145 -9.25 16.46 -35.29
CA ASP A 145 -8.76 17.84 -35.22
C ASP A 145 -9.64 18.75 -34.33
N GLY A 146 -10.72 18.22 -33.75
CA GLY A 146 -11.75 18.98 -33.04
C GLY A 146 -12.93 19.42 -33.92
N HIS A 147 -12.87 19.22 -35.24
CA HIS A 147 -13.97 19.49 -36.15
C HIS A 147 -14.58 18.23 -36.74
N ALA A 148 -13.74 17.21 -37.00
CA ALA A 148 -14.19 15.92 -37.51
C ALA A 148 -14.99 15.15 -36.46
N VAL A 149 -16.20 14.71 -36.85
CA VAL A 149 -17.04 13.80 -36.07
C VAL A 149 -17.39 12.62 -36.96
N LEU A 150 -17.16 11.39 -36.49
CA LEU A 150 -17.37 10.16 -37.24
C LEU A 150 -18.67 9.48 -36.81
N PRO A 151 -19.75 9.56 -37.59
CA PRO A 151 -21.02 8.91 -37.28
C PRO A 151 -21.00 7.43 -37.68
N TYR A 152 -21.45 6.57 -36.77
CA TYR A 152 -21.78 5.18 -37.04
C TYR A 152 -23.29 4.98 -36.95
N ARG A 153 -23.93 4.86 -38.12
CA ARG A 153 -25.39 4.66 -38.24
C ARG A 153 -25.74 3.19 -38.13
N PHE A 154 -26.75 2.89 -37.32
CA PHE A 154 -27.20 1.51 -37.13
C PHE A 154 -27.98 1.02 -38.35
N ARG A 155 -27.78 -0.25 -38.74
CA ARG A 155 -28.51 -0.85 -39.88
C ARG A 155 -30.02 -0.85 -39.65
N ASN A 156 -30.42 -1.12 -38.41
CA ASN A 156 -31.79 -0.97 -37.97
C ASN A 156 -31.95 0.47 -37.45
N LYS A 157 -32.84 1.24 -38.06
CA LYS A 157 -33.12 2.65 -37.67
C LYS A 157 -33.56 2.80 -36.21
N LYS A 158 -33.93 1.69 -35.57
CA LYS A 158 -34.12 1.62 -34.13
C LYS A 158 -33.14 0.64 -33.50
N MET A 159 -32.36 1.09 -32.52
CA MET A 159 -31.39 0.24 -31.84
C MET A 159 -31.53 0.33 -30.33
N LYS A 160 -32.12 -0.74 -29.78
CA LYS A 160 -32.35 -0.94 -28.36
C LYS A 160 -31.45 -2.08 -27.87
N THR A 161 -30.43 -1.77 -27.08
CA THR A 161 -29.44 -2.76 -26.63
C THR A 161 -29.64 -3.10 -25.15
N LEU A 162 -29.44 -4.36 -24.78
CA LEU A 162 -29.32 -4.81 -23.38
C LEU A 162 -27.86 -4.94 -22.96
N LYS A 163 -26.97 -5.18 -23.92
CA LYS A 163 -25.53 -5.32 -23.72
C LYS A 163 -24.80 -4.43 -24.71
N ASP A 164 -23.82 -3.67 -24.23
CA ASP A 164 -22.92 -2.88 -25.06
C ASP A 164 -21.46 -3.14 -24.67
N VAL A 165 -20.58 -3.27 -25.65
CA VAL A 165 -19.13 -3.35 -25.48
C VAL A 165 -18.48 -2.30 -26.37
N ILE A 166 -17.83 -1.32 -25.73
CA ILE A 166 -17.14 -0.22 -26.41
C ILE A 166 -15.67 -0.28 -26.01
N THR A 167 -14.78 -0.45 -26.99
CA THR A 167 -13.33 -0.49 -26.75
C THR A 167 -12.63 0.49 -27.68
N LEU A 168 -11.73 1.31 -27.14
CA LEU A 168 -10.90 2.21 -27.92
C LEU A 168 -9.66 2.59 -27.11
N LYS A 169 -8.61 3.04 -27.79
CA LYS A 169 -7.51 3.76 -27.14
C LYS A 169 -7.49 5.19 -27.65
N PHE A 170 -7.13 6.14 -26.80
CA PHE A 170 -7.03 7.55 -27.18
C PHE A 170 -5.72 8.17 -26.70
N LYS A 171 -5.32 9.27 -27.34
CA LYS A 171 -4.13 10.06 -27.03
C LYS A 171 -4.44 11.53 -27.27
N THR A 172 -4.28 12.40 -26.27
CA THR A 172 -4.57 13.84 -26.41
C THR A 172 -3.72 14.70 -25.48
N SER A 173 -3.61 15.99 -25.81
CA SER A 173 -3.03 17.04 -24.96
C SER A 173 -4.08 18.04 -24.47
N GLU A 174 -5.35 17.83 -24.83
CA GLU A 174 -6.47 18.69 -24.42
C GLU A 174 -7.09 18.15 -23.13
N SER A 175 -7.36 19.04 -22.17
CA SER A 175 -7.99 18.67 -20.90
C SER A 175 -9.51 18.46 -21.01
N GLU A 176 -10.10 18.80 -22.17
CA GLU A 176 -11.54 18.67 -22.45
C GLU A 176 -11.80 18.12 -23.85
N GLY A 177 -12.83 17.29 -24.00
CA GLY A 177 -13.26 16.82 -25.32
C GLY A 177 -14.20 15.61 -25.28
N VAL A 178 -15.24 15.62 -26.11
CA VAL A 178 -16.18 14.49 -26.23
C VAL A 178 -15.57 13.37 -27.09
N ILE A 179 -15.27 12.22 -26.49
CA ILE A 179 -14.68 11.05 -27.16
C ILE A 179 -15.74 10.34 -27.99
N PHE A 180 -16.89 10.05 -27.39
CA PHE A 180 -18.04 9.53 -28.14
C PHE A 180 -19.36 9.97 -27.50
N HIS A 181 -20.41 10.02 -28.32
CA HIS A 181 -21.75 10.40 -27.91
C HIS A 181 -22.80 9.67 -28.75
N GLY A 182 -23.83 9.15 -28.08
CA GLY A 182 -25.07 8.70 -28.70
C GLY A 182 -26.25 9.18 -27.89
N GLU A 183 -27.31 9.62 -28.57
CA GLU A 183 -28.56 10.10 -27.98
C GLU A 183 -29.73 9.60 -28.82
N GLY A 184 -30.72 8.98 -28.18
CA GLY A 184 -31.96 8.53 -28.83
C GLY A 184 -33.10 9.53 -28.66
N GLN A 185 -34.13 9.37 -29.49
CA GLN A 185 -35.30 10.27 -29.51
C GLN A 185 -36.11 10.28 -28.18
N GLN A 186 -35.94 9.25 -27.35
CA GLN A 186 -36.61 9.12 -26.05
C GLN A 186 -35.83 9.80 -24.90
N GLY A 187 -34.65 10.39 -25.18
CA GLY A 187 -33.80 11.05 -24.19
C GLY A 187 -32.79 10.13 -23.49
N ASP A 188 -32.71 8.87 -23.91
CA ASP A 188 -31.62 7.95 -23.56
C ASP A 188 -30.32 8.41 -24.22
N TYR A 189 -29.23 8.38 -23.48
CA TYR A 189 -27.93 8.75 -24.03
C TYR A 189 -26.78 8.06 -23.33
N ILE A 190 -25.67 7.96 -24.04
CA ILE A 190 -24.37 7.57 -23.51
C ILE A 190 -23.32 8.54 -24.05
N THR A 191 -22.50 9.10 -23.18
CA THR A 191 -21.46 10.06 -23.57
C THR A 191 -20.22 9.84 -22.74
N LEU A 192 -19.09 9.65 -23.41
CA LEU A 192 -17.78 9.64 -22.78
C LEU A 192 -17.03 10.91 -23.17
N GLU A 193 -16.56 11.65 -22.18
CA GLU A 193 -15.87 12.92 -22.39
C GLU A 193 -14.70 13.08 -21.43
N LEU A 194 -13.69 13.84 -21.86
CA LEU A 194 -12.67 14.39 -20.98
C LEU A 194 -13.18 15.69 -20.38
N LYS A 195 -13.03 15.84 -19.06
CA LYS A 195 -13.26 17.06 -18.29
C LYS A 195 -12.13 17.24 -17.29
N LYS A 196 -11.39 18.34 -17.38
CA LYS A 196 -10.24 18.63 -16.50
C LYS A 196 -9.22 17.48 -16.49
N ALA A 197 -8.91 16.93 -17.66
CA ALA A 197 -8.02 15.78 -17.86
C ALA A 197 -8.46 14.48 -17.12
N LYS A 198 -9.74 14.39 -16.73
CA LYS A 198 -10.37 13.18 -16.18
C LYS A 198 -11.44 12.66 -17.13
N LEU A 199 -11.64 11.36 -17.15
CA LEU A 199 -12.64 10.72 -18.00
C LEU A 199 -13.99 10.70 -17.28
N VAL A 200 -15.04 11.20 -17.91
CA VAL A 200 -16.40 11.23 -17.39
C VAL A 200 -17.33 10.45 -18.32
N LEU A 201 -17.91 9.38 -17.81
CA LEU A 201 -18.95 8.61 -18.47
C LEU A 201 -20.31 9.07 -17.95
N ASN A 202 -21.10 9.68 -18.83
CA ASN A 202 -22.48 10.06 -18.58
C ASN A 202 -23.42 9.11 -19.31
N LEU A 203 -24.43 8.59 -18.63
CA LEU A 203 -25.39 7.68 -19.22
C LEU A 203 -26.78 7.86 -18.59
N ASN A 204 -27.81 7.77 -19.43
CA ASN A 204 -29.22 7.82 -19.03
C ASN A 204 -29.98 6.70 -19.75
N LEU A 205 -30.71 5.89 -18.98
CA LEU A 205 -31.59 4.83 -19.49
C LEU A 205 -33.09 5.17 -19.27
N GLY A 206 -33.41 6.37 -18.78
CA GLY A 206 -34.78 6.81 -18.49
C GLY A 206 -35.31 6.48 -17.08
N SER A 207 -36.46 7.07 -16.74
CA SER A 207 -37.21 6.88 -15.48
C SER A 207 -38.72 7.02 -15.73
N ASN A 208 -39.56 6.35 -14.93
CA ASN A 208 -41.02 6.41 -15.05
C ASN A 208 -41.65 7.79 -14.74
N GLN A 209 -40.89 8.75 -14.21
CA GLN A 209 -41.38 10.12 -13.97
C GLN A 209 -40.99 11.06 -15.11
N TYR A 210 -42.00 11.57 -15.83
CA TYR A 210 -41.83 12.55 -16.90
C TYR A 210 -40.95 13.73 -16.45
N GLY A 211 -39.80 13.89 -17.10
CA GLY A 211 -38.97 15.10 -17.01
C GLY A 211 -37.97 15.20 -15.84
N SER A 212 -37.62 14.11 -15.14
CA SER A 212 -36.67 14.21 -14.02
C SER A 212 -35.27 13.65 -14.27
N ILE A 213 -34.28 14.36 -13.70
CA ILE A 213 -32.82 14.13 -13.68
C ILE A 213 -32.45 12.82 -12.94
N TYR A 214 -33.41 12.11 -12.35
CA TYR A 214 -33.17 10.93 -11.50
C TYR A 214 -32.63 9.67 -12.23
N GLY A 215 -32.74 9.57 -13.56
CA GLY A 215 -32.16 8.46 -14.33
C GLY A 215 -30.69 8.64 -14.74
N HIS A 216 -30.15 9.86 -14.56
CA HIS A 216 -28.79 10.20 -14.96
C HIS A 216 -27.75 9.54 -14.08
N THR A 217 -26.77 8.90 -14.71
CA THR A 217 -25.59 8.31 -14.08
C THR A 217 -24.35 9.03 -14.61
N SER A 218 -23.51 9.54 -13.71
CA SER A 218 -22.22 10.14 -14.06
C SER A 218 -21.12 9.49 -13.23
N VAL A 219 -20.10 8.96 -13.89
CA VAL A 219 -18.95 8.32 -13.25
C VAL A 219 -17.67 8.91 -13.80
N MET A 220 -16.78 9.33 -12.91
CA MET A 220 -15.49 9.92 -13.24
C MET A 220 -14.36 8.95 -12.89
N THR A 221 -13.40 8.77 -13.79
CA THR A 221 -12.22 7.92 -13.60
C THR A 221 -10.99 8.51 -14.28
N GLY A 222 -9.80 8.08 -13.85
CA GLY A 222 -8.53 8.58 -14.36
C GLY A 222 -8.16 9.99 -13.90
N SER A 223 -6.95 10.39 -14.25
CA SER A 223 -6.39 11.72 -14.03
C SER A 223 -5.22 11.94 -14.98
N LEU A 224 -4.91 13.21 -15.27
CA LEU A 224 -3.78 13.59 -16.11
C LEU A 224 -3.78 12.91 -17.49
N LEU A 225 -4.96 12.67 -18.05
CA LEU A 225 -5.16 11.98 -19.34
C LEU A 225 -4.84 12.87 -20.56
N ASP A 226 -4.38 14.09 -20.29
CA ASP A 226 -3.87 15.09 -21.25
C ASP A 226 -2.33 15.01 -21.38
N ASP A 227 -1.71 13.89 -20.99
CA ASP A 227 -0.26 13.65 -21.01
C ASP A 227 0.33 13.42 -22.42
N HIS A 228 -0.52 13.39 -23.45
CA HIS A 228 -0.16 13.01 -24.81
C HIS A 228 0.46 11.60 -24.89
N HIS A 229 -0.04 10.66 -24.10
CA HIS A 229 0.24 9.22 -24.21
C HIS A 229 -1.04 8.43 -24.50
N TRP A 230 -0.87 7.18 -24.92
CA TRP A 230 -2.00 6.30 -25.21
C TRP A 230 -2.64 5.79 -23.92
N HIS A 231 -3.94 5.98 -23.81
CA HIS A 231 -4.80 5.42 -22.77
C HIS A 231 -5.83 4.47 -23.36
N SER A 232 -6.09 3.35 -22.71
CA SER A 232 -7.01 2.30 -23.15
C SER A 232 -8.33 2.36 -22.39
N ILE A 233 -9.45 2.33 -23.10
CA ILE A 233 -10.80 2.32 -22.52
C ILE A 233 -11.54 1.07 -22.96
N VAL A 234 -12.15 0.38 -22.00
CA VAL A 234 -13.08 -0.72 -22.21
C VAL A 234 -14.34 -0.47 -21.38
N ILE A 235 -15.48 -0.37 -22.03
CA ILE A 235 -16.80 -0.20 -21.39
C ILE A 235 -17.63 -1.44 -21.72
N GLU A 236 -18.03 -2.17 -20.69
CA GLU A 236 -18.93 -3.31 -20.80
C GLU A 236 -20.20 -3.03 -20.00
N ARG A 237 -21.31 -2.78 -20.69
CA ARG A 237 -22.63 -2.62 -20.09
C ARG A 237 -23.45 -3.89 -20.25
N HIS A 238 -24.07 -4.36 -19.18
CA HIS A 238 -25.10 -5.40 -19.22
C HIS A 238 -26.29 -4.97 -18.35
N GLY A 239 -27.41 -4.64 -19.00
CA GLY A 239 -28.54 -3.99 -18.35
C GLY A 239 -28.10 -2.69 -17.68
N ARG A 240 -28.32 -2.60 -16.38
CA ARG A 240 -27.89 -1.47 -15.55
C ARG A 240 -26.49 -1.59 -14.97
N ASN A 241 -25.80 -2.71 -15.14
CA ASN A 241 -24.45 -2.91 -14.61
C ASN A 241 -23.42 -2.50 -15.66
N ILE A 242 -22.43 -1.70 -15.28
CA ILE A 242 -21.36 -1.22 -16.15
C ILE A 242 -20.01 -1.51 -15.50
N ASN A 243 -19.11 -2.09 -16.30
CA ASN A 243 -17.67 -2.16 -16.02
C ASN A 243 -16.97 -1.14 -16.91
N LEU A 244 -16.35 -0.13 -16.31
CA LEU A 244 -15.53 0.86 -16.99
C LEU A 244 -14.07 0.62 -16.64
N THR A 245 -13.28 0.15 -17.60
CA THR A 245 -11.83 -0.03 -17.44
C THR A 245 -11.09 1.08 -18.15
N LEU A 246 -10.28 1.82 -17.40
CA LEU A 246 -9.34 2.80 -17.93
C LEU A 246 -7.91 2.31 -17.64
N ASP A 247 -7.14 2.13 -18.71
CA ASP A 247 -5.84 1.48 -18.74
C ASP A 247 -5.87 0.09 -18.09
N ARG A 248 -5.65 0.01 -16.79
CA ARG A 248 -5.63 -1.22 -15.99
C ARG A 248 -6.59 -1.18 -14.80
N HIS A 249 -7.23 -0.05 -14.56
CA HIS A 249 -8.12 0.16 -13.42
C HIS A 249 -9.56 -0.02 -13.87
N MET A 250 -10.23 -1.05 -13.34
CA MET A 250 -11.64 -1.34 -13.60
C MET A 250 -12.52 -0.78 -12.49
N GLN A 251 -13.55 -0.04 -12.87
CA GLN A 251 -14.57 0.47 -11.98
C GLN A 251 -15.92 -0.17 -12.30
N HIS A 252 -16.53 -0.77 -11.29
CA HIS A 252 -17.83 -1.42 -11.39
C HIS A 252 -18.90 -0.52 -10.78
N PHE A 253 -19.98 -0.26 -11.51
CA PHE A 253 -21.11 0.51 -10.98
C PHE A 253 -22.43 0.13 -11.64
N ARG A 254 -23.52 0.54 -11.00
CA ARG A 254 -24.88 0.37 -11.50
C ARG A 254 -25.50 1.72 -11.82
N THR A 255 -26.25 1.78 -12.91
CA THR A 255 -26.93 3.01 -13.36
C THR A 255 -28.12 3.37 -12.47
N ASN A 256 -28.39 4.66 -12.31
CA ASN A 256 -29.51 5.20 -11.52
C ASN A 256 -30.88 5.01 -12.19
N GLY A 257 -30.93 4.80 -13.51
CA GLY A 257 -32.16 4.57 -14.26
C GLY A 257 -32.91 3.29 -13.85
N GLU A 258 -34.22 3.26 -14.12
CA GLU A 258 -35.09 2.11 -13.80
C GLU A 258 -35.11 1.06 -14.93
N PHE A 259 -34.79 1.48 -16.15
CA PHE A 259 -34.81 0.61 -17.32
C PHE A 259 -33.43 -0.03 -17.59
N ASP A 260 -33.44 -1.21 -18.20
CA ASP A 260 -32.22 -1.97 -18.50
C ASP A 260 -31.73 -1.81 -19.95
N TYR A 261 -32.53 -1.18 -20.81
CA TYR A 261 -32.21 -1.02 -22.23
C TYR A 261 -31.71 0.39 -22.52
N LEU A 262 -30.73 0.49 -23.42
CA LEU A 262 -30.25 1.76 -23.96
C LEU A 262 -30.81 1.92 -25.38
N ASP A 263 -31.55 3.00 -25.62
CA ASP A 263 -32.18 3.31 -26.90
C ASP A 263 -31.51 4.54 -27.56
N LEU A 264 -30.65 4.33 -28.57
CA LEU A 264 -29.83 5.39 -29.19
C LEU A 264 -30.31 5.83 -30.61
N ASP A 265 -31.56 5.53 -30.99
CA ASP A 265 -32.16 5.82 -32.32
C ASP A 265 -31.57 7.07 -33.03
N TYR A 266 -30.66 7.00 -34.02
CA TYR A 266 -30.25 5.91 -34.91
C TYR A 266 -28.72 5.83 -35.16
N GLU A 267 -27.92 6.56 -34.38
CA GLU A 267 -26.46 6.62 -34.57
C GLU A 267 -25.67 6.85 -33.28
N ILE A 268 -24.40 6.42 -33.27
CA ILE A 268 -23.40 6.79 -32.28
C ILE A 268 -22.25 7.51 -32.98
N THR A 269 -21.72 8.56 -32.38
CA THR A 269 -20.70 9.43 -32.97
C THR A 269 -19.40 9.36 -32.18
N PHE A 270 -18.27 9.37 -32.87
CA PHE A 270 -16.92 9.40 -32.29
C PHE A 270 -16.22 10.70 -32.67
N GLY A 271 -15.41 11.25 -31.76
CA GLY A 271 -14.66 12.49 -31.97
C GLY A 271 -15.41 13.77 -31.60
N GLY A 272 -16.70 13.69 -31.25
CA GLY A 272 -17.48 14.85 -30.87
C GLY A 272 -18.98 14.61 -30.93
N MET A 273 -19.76 15.69 -30.81
CA MET A 273 -21.21 15.67 -30.99
C MET A 273 -21.58 16.32 -32.33
N PRO A 274 -22.61 15.83 -33.04
CA PRO A 274 -23.09 16.47 -34.26
C PRO A 274 -23.70 17.86 -33.95
N PHE A 275 -23.44 18.85 -34.82
CA PHE A 275 -23.80 20.26 -34.59
C PHE A 275 -25.32 20.46 -34.47
N SER A 276 -25.80 20.83 -33.28
CA SER A 276 -27.24 20.98 -32.97
C SER A 276 -27.78 22.40 -33.17
N GLY A 277 -27.35 23.15 -34.19
CA GLY A 277 -28.01 24.37 -34.70
C GLY A 277 -28.32 25.55 -33.75
N LYS A 278 -28.04 25.48 -32.44
CA LYS A 278 -28.24 26.54 -31.45
C LYS A 278 -26.93 26.80 -30.71
N PRO A 279 -26.37 28.02 -30.78
CA PRO A 279 -25.21 28.40 -29.97
C PRO A 279 -25.70 28.59 -28.52
N SER A 280 -25.59 27.56 -27.70
CA SER A 280 -25.65 27.74 -26.25
C SER A 280 -24.24 28.06 -25.75
N SER A 281 -24.14 28.98 -24.79
CA SER A 281 -22.88 29.41 -24.16
C SER A 281 -22.10 28.28 -23.44
N ASN A 282 -22.64 27.06 -23.41
CA ASN A 282 -22.10 25.86 -22.74
C ASN A 282 -21.93 24.67 -23.74
N SER A 283 -21.57 24.93 -24.99
CA SER A 283 -21.32 23.85 -25.97
C SER A 283 -20.11 23.01 -25.56
N ARG A 284 -20.28 21.69 -25.40
CA ARG A 284 -19.15 20.77 -25.14
C ARG A 284 -18.17 20.80 -26.32
N LYS A 285 -16.87 20.80 -26.05
CA LYS A 285 -15.83 20.75 -27.07
C LYS A 285 -15.74 19.34 -27.67
N ASN A 286 -15.52 19.27 -28.98
CA ASN A 286 -15.21 18.02 -29.67
C ASN A 286 -13.80 17.55 -29.31
N PHE A 287 -13.53 16.26 -29.46
CA PHE A 287 -12.23 15.68 -29.16
C PHE A 287 -11.19 16.05 -30.21
N LYS A 288 -10.02 16.45 -29.75
CA LYS A 288 -8.83 16.69 -30.56
C LYS A 288 -7.71 15.80 -30.06
N GLY A 289 -7.12 15.01 -30.94
CA GLY A 289 -6.17 13.96 -30.61
C GLY A 289 -6.35 12.72 -31.46
N CYS A 290 -5.73 11.62 -31.06
CA CYS A 290 -5.81 10.37 -31.80
C CYS A 290 -6.65 9.33 -31.09
N MET A 291 -7.26 8.44 -31.88
CA MET A 291 -7.83 7.20 -31.38
C MET A 291 -7.38 6.01 -32.22
N GLU A 292 -7.21 4.86 -31.61
CA GLU A 292 -6.95 3.60 -32.31
C GLU A 292 -7.84 2.48 -31.79
N SER A 293 -8.05 1.46 -32.63
CA SER A 293 -8.81 0.25 -32.27
C SER A 293 -10.24 0.53 -31.76
N ILE A 294 -10.90 1.56 -32.30
CA ILE A 294 -12.31 1.87 -32.00
C ILE A 294 -13.19 0.69 -32.44
N ASN A 295 -13.87 0.08 -31.49
CA ASN A 295 -14.78 -1.02 -31.71
C ASN A 295 -16.05 -0.86 -30.86
N TYR A 296 -17.20 -1.02 -31.51
CA TYR A 296 -18.52 -0.89 -30.90
C TYR A 296 -19.36 -2.13 -31.23
N ASN A 297 -19.70 -2.91 -30.20
CA ASN A 297 -20.49 -4.14 -30.32
C ASN A 297 -19.96 -5.11 -31.41
N GLY A 298 -18.63 -5.27 -31.47
CA GLY A 298 -17.92 -6.14 -32.42
C GLY A 298 -17.70 -5.53 -33.82
N ASN A 299 -18.16 -4.30 -34.08
CA ASN A 299 -17.89 -3.59 -35.32
C ASN A 299 -16.63 -2.74 -35.15
N ASN A 300 -15.59 -3.04 -35.93
CA ASN A 300 -14.35 -2.24 -35.97
C ASN A 300 -14.58 -0.95 -36.76
N ILE A 301 -14.91 0.13 -36.05
CA ILE A 301 -15.20 1.45 -36.61
C ILE A 301 -13.97 2.04 -37.31
N THR A 302 -12.78 1.73 -36.80
CA THR A 302 -11.51 2.20 -37.36
C THR A 302 -11.27 1.65 -38.77
N ASP A 303 -11.47 0.35 -38.96
CA ASP A 303 -11.37 -0.30 -40.28
C ASP A 303 -12.43 0.23 -41.26
N LEU A 304 -13.66 0.45 -40.78
CA LEU A 304 -14.75 1.02 -41.59
C LEU A 304 -14.41 2.44 -42.09
N ALA A 305 -13.86 3.29 -41.23
CA ALA A 305 -13.42 4.63 -41.60
C ALA A 305 -12.25 4.58 -42.60
N LYS A 306 -11.24 3.74 -42.36
CA LYS A 306 -10.08 3.59 -43.25
C LYS A 306 -10.45 3.12 -44.66
N ARG A 307 -11.46 2.25 -44.76
CA ARG A 307 -12.02 1.78 -46.05
C ARG A 307 -13.03 2.75 -46.67
N ARG A 308 -13.19 3.97 -46.12
CA ARG A 308 -14.14 5.00 -46.56
C ARG A 308 -15.60 4.52 -46.60
N LYS A 309 -15.97 3.61 -45.69
CA LYS A 309 -17.36 3.17 -45.51
C LYS A 309 -18.13 4.06 -44.54
N LEU A 310 -17.43 4.92 -43.81
CA LEU A 310 -17.99 5.95 -42.94
C LEU A 310 -17.45 7.30 -43.43
N GLU A 311 -18.34 8.25 -43.68
CA GLU A 311 -17.98 9.62 -44.03
C GLU A 311 -18.12 10.52 -42.80
N PRO A 312 -17.11 11.34 -42.47
CA PRO A 312 -17.22 12.28 -41.36
C PRO A 312 -18.32 13.32 -41.62
N SER A 313 -19.01 13.71 -40.55
CA SER A 313 -20.00 14.78 -40.60
C SER A 313 -19.35 16.14 -40.93
N ASN A 314 -20.09 17.04 -41.57
CA ASN A 314 -19.71 18.44 -41.85
C ASN A 314 -18.47 18.67 -42.74
N GLY A 315 -18.06 17.70 -43.57
CA GLY A 315 -16.95 17.88 -44.51
C GLY A 315 -15.56 17.88 -43.87
N GLY A 316 -15.45 17.50 -42.59
CA GLY A 316 -14.16 17.27 -41.95
C GLY A 316 -13.45 16.06 -42.57
N ASN A 317 -12.15 16.15 -42.81
CA ASN A 317 -11.36 15.03 -43.32
C ASN A 317 -10.57 14.40 -42.16
N VAL A 318 -10.73 13.09 -41.94
CA VAL A 318 -9.96 12.36 -40.93
C VAL A 318 -8.65 11.88 -41.53
N SER A 319 -7.53 12.12 -40.83
CA SER A 319 -6.23 11.57 -41.22
C SER A 319 -5.93 10.28 -40.45
N PHE A 320 -5.19 9.37 -41.08
CA PHE A 320 -4.84 8.06 -40.50
C PHE A 320 -3.43 8.04 -39.88
N SER A 321 -2.97 9.21 -39.45
CA SER A 321 -1.66 9.44 -38.83
C SER A 321 -1.83 10.42 -37.68
N CYS A 322 -1.24 10.12 -36.52
CA CYS A 322 -1.21 11.09 -35.42
C CYS A 322 -0.36 12.30 -35.78
N VAL A 323 -0.86 13.48 -35.40
CA VAL A 323 -0.07 14.71 -35.37
C VAL A 323 0.62 14.80 -34.02
N GLU A 324 1.93 15.02 -34.03
CA GLU A 324 2.72 15.21 -32.81
C GLU A 324 2.70 16.69 -32.39
N PRO A 325 2.51 17.00 -31.09
CA PRO A 325 2.56 18.35 -30.58
C PRO A 325 4.01 18.85 -30.54
N HIS A 326 4.19 20.16 -30.74
CA HIS A 326 5.49 20.83 -30.66
C HIS A 326 5.89 21.24 -29.22
N THR A 327 5.29 20.61 -28.20
CA THR A 327 5.53 20.96 -26.80
C THR A 327 6.64 20.09 -26.20
N VAL A 328 7.54 20.72 -25.45
CA VAL A 328 8.60 20.04 -24.70
C VAL A 328 8.35 20.33 -23.22
N PRO A 329 7.70 19.40 -22.49
CA PRO A 329 7.47 19.60 -21.06
C PRO A 329 8.76 19.40 -20.27
N VAL A 330 8.90 20.11 -19.17
CA VAL A 330 10.06 20.07 -18.29
C VAL A 330 9.60 19.71 -16.89
N PHE A 331 10.13 18.62 -16.33
CA PHE A 331 9.82 18.14 -14.99
C PHE A 331 10.84 18.65 -13.97
N PHE A 332 10.34 19.34 -12.94
CA PHE A 332 11.10 19.91 -11.85
C PHE A 332 10.87 19.13 -10.55
N ASN A 333 11.96 18.89 -9.83
CA ASN A 333 12.03 18.32 -8.48
C ASN A 333 12.44 19.42 -7.46
N ALA A 334 12.49 19.10 -6.17
CA ALA A 334 12.68 20.04 -5.06
C ALA A 334 14.04 20.75 -5.04
N THR A 335 14.97 20.34 -5.91
CA THR A 335 16.32 20.91 -6.03
C THR A 335 16.63 21.35 -7.47
N SER A 336 15.60 21.40 -8.31
CA SER A 336 15.76 21.62 -9.74
C SER A 336 15.76 23.10 -10.08
N TYR A 337 16.60 23.48 -11.03
CA TYR A 337 16.52 24.78 -11.67
C TYR A 337 16.79 24.66 -13.17
N LEU A 338 16.21 25.59 -13.91
CA LEU A 338 16.44 25.78 -15.33
C LEU A 338 16.82 27.25 -15.57
N GLU A 339 18.07 27.49 -15.96
CA GLU A 339 18.58 28.81 -16.34
C GLU A 339 18.50 28.98 -17.85
N VAL A 340 17.85 30.05 -18.31
CA VAL A 340 17.74 30.39 -19.72
C VAL A 340 18.18 31.85 -19.96
N PRO A 341 18.84 32.15 -21.10
CA PRO A 341 19.30 33.49 -21.38
C PRO A 341 18.13 34.42 -21.78
N GLY A 342 18.22 35.67 -21.33
CA GLY A 342 17.35 36.78 -21.68
C GLY A 342 17.95 37.72 -22.72
N ARG A 343 17.17 38.72 -23.14
CA ARG A 343 17.68 39.84 -23.95
C ARG A 343 18.01 41.00 -23.03
N LEU A 344 19.28 41.40 -22.97
CA LEU A 344 19.72 42.56 -22.18
C LEU A 344 19.06 43.88 -22.61
N ASN A 345 18.77 44.73 -21.62
CA ASN A 345 18.43 46.15 -21.80
C ASN A 345 17.19 46.43 -22.66
N GLN A 346 16.18 45.56 -22.62
CA GLN A 346 14.85 45.86 -23.16
C GLN A 346 14.00 46.56 -22.11
N ASP A 347 13.16 47.52 -22.53
CA ASP A 347 12.27 48.29 -21.66
C ASP A 347 10.95 47.55 -21.33
N LEU A 348 10.80 46.30 -21.81
CA LEU A 348 9.66 45.44 -21.58
C LEU A 348 10.15 44.05 -21.19
N LEU A 349 9.85 43.63 -19.97
CA LEU A 349 9.98 42.23 -19.55
C LEU A 349 8.68 41.50 -19.86
N SER A 350 8.79 40.40 -20.61
CA SER A 350 7.66 39.53 -20.97
C SER A 350 8.01 38.08 -20.67
N VAL A 351 7.23 37.43 -19.83
CA VAL A 351 7.38 36.01 -19.52
C VAL A 351 6.04 35.32 -19.68
N ASN A 352 6.02 34.24 -20.46
CA ASN A 352 4.85 33.38 -20.63
C ASN A 352 5.24 31.93 -20.46
N PHE A 353 4.53 31.17 -19.64
CA PHE A 353 4.73 29.71 -19.54
C PHE A 353 3.48 29.05 -18.96
N GLN A 354 3.34 27.76 -19.21
CA GLN A 354 2.33 26.94 -18.54
C GLN A 354 2.98 26.13 -17.43
N PHE A 355 2.27 25.93 -16.32
CA PHE A 355 2.72 25.07 -15.23
C PHE A 355 1.59 24.17 -14.72
N ARG A 356 1.96 23.03 -14.12
CA ARG A 356 1.05 22.19 -13.33
C ARG A 356 1.75 21.59 -12.13
N THR A 357 1.09 21.57 -10.97
CA THR A 357 1.62 21.04 -9.72
C THR A 357 0.50 20.64 -8.75
N TRP A 358 0.86 19.81 -7.77
CA TRP A 358 0.05 19.53 -6.58
C TRP A 358 0.46 20.37 -5.36
N ASN A 359 1.65 20.96 -5.40
CA ASN A 359 2.16 21.74 -4.28
C ASN A 359 1.47 23.10 -4.22
N PRO A 360 1.00 23.54 -3.04
CA PRO A 360 0.39 24.86 -2.88
C PRO A 360 1.41 25.99 -2.89
N ASN A 361 2.70 25.68 -2.72
CA ASN A 361 3.78 26.66 -2.66
C ASN A 361 4.99 26.24 -3.52
N GLY A 362 5.67 27.21 -4.13
CA GLY A 362 6.94 26.98 -4.84
C GLY A 362 7.37 28.14 -5.74
N LEU A 363 8.68 28.35 -5.87
CA LEU A 363 9.24 29.40 -6.72
C LEU A 363 9.16 29.03 -8.21
N LEU A 364 8.41 29.79 -9.00
CA LEU A 364 8.24 29.53 -10.44
C LEU A 364 9.32 30.21 -11.29
N LEU A 365 9.58 31.49 -11.04
CA LEU A 365 10.55 32.30 -11.79
C LEU A 365 11.31 33.26 -10.87
N PHE A 366 12.60 33.43 -11.13
CA PHE A 366 13.41 34.53 -10.61
C PHE A 366 14.25 35.18 -11.72
N SER A 367 14.32 36.51 -11.75
CA SER A 367 15.25 37.24 -12.61
C SER A 367 15.64 38.59 -12.01
N ASN A 368 16.89 39.03 -12.27
CA ASN A 368 17.37 40.35 -11.89
C ASN A 368 17.16 41.33 -13.04
N PHE A 369 16.80 42.57 -12.73
CA PHE A 369 16.83 43.65 -13.72
C PHE A 369 18.27 44.09 -13.99
N ALA A 370 18.53 44.62 -15.19
CA ALA A 370 19.79 45.28 -15.52
C ALA A 370 19.94 46.61 -14.72
N ASP A 371 21.13 47.20 -14.77
CA ASP A 371 21.47 48.48 -14.13
C ASP A 371 21.13 48.56 -12.63
N GLU A 372 21.16 47.42 -11.91
CA GLU A 372 20.84 47.31 -10.49
C GLU A 372 19.44 47.86 -10.11
N LEU A 373 18.50 47.82 -11.05
CA LEU A 373 17.12 48.32 -10.85
C LEU A 373 16.29 47.47 -9.87
N GLY A 374 16.77 46.27 -9.51
CA GLY A 374 16.16 45.35 -8.57
C GLY A 374 15.93 43.96 -9.16
N ASN A 375 14.87 43.27 -8.75
CA ASN A 375 14.55 41.92 -9.21
C ASN A 375 13.04 41.65 -9.27
N VAL A 376 12.69 40.56 -9.96
CA VAL A 376 11.35 40.02 -10.04
C VAL A 376 11.35 38.55 -9.63
N GLU A 377 10.40 38.19 -8.76
CA GLU A 377 10.11 36.84 -8.31
C GLU A 377 8.66 36.53 -8.65
N ILE A 378 8.41 35.35 -9.23
CA ILE A 378 7.07 34.81 -9.44
C ILE A 378 7.00 33.48 -8.70
N ASP A 379 6.10 33.36 -7.76
CA ASP A 379 5.93 32.19 -6.91
C ASP A 379 4.47 31.78 -6.80
N LEU A 380 4.27 30.53 -6.41
CA LEU A 380 2.97 30.04 -5.99
C LEU A 380 2.91 30.15 -4.46
N THR A 381 1.88 30.80 -3.94
CA THR A 381 1.60 30.92 -2.50
C THR A 381 0.15 30.55 -2.22
N GLU A 382 -0.07 29.52 -1.41
CA GLU A 382 -1.41 29.01 -1.06
C GLU A 382 -2.30 28.75 -2.30
N GLY A 383 -1.69 28.28 -3.39
CA GLY A 383 -2.38 28.01 -4.66
C GLY A 383 -2.75 29.25 -5.47
N LYS A 384 -2.16 30.41 -5.20
CA LYS A 384 -2.27 31.65 -5.99
C LYS A 384 -0.92 32.00 -6.58
N VAL A 385 -0.89 32.55 -7.79
CA VAL A 385 0.35 33.07 -8.38
C VAL A 385 0.58 34.48 -7.84
N SER A 386 1.71 34.66 -7.18
CA SER A 386 2.19 35.91 -6.61
C SER A 386 3.41 36.39 -7.40
N VAL A 387 3.50 37.69 -7.63
CA VAL A 387 4.63 38.36 -8.26
C VAL A 387 5.14 39.41 -7.30
N HIS A 388 6.43 39.34 -6.99
CA HIS A 388 7.12 40.25 -6.10
C HIS A 388 8.21 40.99 -6.89
N ILE A 389 8.06 42.30 -7.01
CA ILE A 389 9.02 43.16 -7.72
C ILE A 389 9.71 44.04 -6.69
N ASN A 390 11.01 43.85 -6.48
CA ASN A 390 11.81 44.74 -5.65
C ASN A 390 12.42 45.84 -6.51
N VAL A 391 12.26 47.10 -6.08
CA VAL A 391 12.76 48.28 -6.81
C VAL A 391 13.72 49.05 -5.92
N THR A 392 14.94 49.29 -6.41
CA THR A 392 16.03 49.92 -5.63
C THR A 392 15.93 51.45 -5.54
N GLN A 393 15.17 52.09 -6.43
CA GLN A 393 15.17 53.55 -6.61
C GLN A 393 14.06 54.32 -5.86
N VAL A 394 13.15 53.65 -5.11
CA VAL A 394 11.94 54.30 -4.54
C VAL A 394 11.76 53.97 -3.05
N LYS A 395 11.19 54.91 -2.26
CA LYS A 395 10.93 54.76 -0.79
C LYS A 395 10.00 53.58 -0.40
N LYS A 396 9.24 53.02 -1.34
CA LYS A 396 8.51 51.75 -1.18
C LYS A 396 9.28 50.69 -1.97
N ASN A 397 9.99 49.83 -1.27
CA ASN A 397 10.99 48.93 -1.86
C ASN A 397 10.40 47.69 -2.57
N ARG A 398 9.07 47.49 -2.58
CA ARG A 398 8.43 46.26 -3.10
C ARG A 398 7.02 46.50 -3.65
N ILE A 399 6.73 45.88 -4.81
CA ILE A 399 5.42 45.82 -5.45
C ILE A 399 4.97 44.36 -5.46
N ASP A 400 3.77 44.08 -4.95
CA ASP A 400 3.20 42.73 -4.87
C ASP A 400 1.91 42.64 -5.72
N ILE A 401 1.81 41.63 -6.57
CA ILE A 401 0.65 41.34 -7.41
C ILE A 401 0.28 39.88 -7.19
N ALA A 402 -0.99 39.55 -6.94
CA ALA A 402 -1.43 38.16 -6.84
C ALA A 402 -2.71 37.93 -7.64
N SER A 403 -2.81 36.81 -8.34
CA SER A 403 -4.00 36.43 -9.11
C SER A 403 -4.25 34.91 -9.08
N GLY A 404 -5.50 34.54 -9.36
CA GLY A 404 -5.99 33.15 -9.34
C GLY A 404 -6.28 32.60 -7.94
N SER A 405 -6.70 31.33 -7.90
CA SER A 405 -6.93 30.57 -6.67
C SER A 405 -7.02 29.07 -6.96
N GLY A 406 -6.37 28.24 -6.14
CA GLY A 406 -6.43 26.78 -6.27
C GLY A 406 -5.72 26.25 -7.52
N LEU A 407 -4.68 26.94 -7.98
CA LEU A 407 -3.89 26.60 -9.18
C LEU A 407 -2.94 25.39 -8.99
N ASN A 408 -3.07 24.71 -7.84
CA ASN A 408 -2.35 23.48 -7.50
C ASN A 408 -3.27 22.24 -7.62
N ASP A 409 -4.07 22.20 -8.68
CA ASP A 409 -5.08 21.17 -8.93
C ASP A 409 -4.62 20.09 -9.94
N GLY A 410 -3.34 20.12 -10.31
CA GLY A 410 -2.73 19.22 -11.28
C GLY A 410 -3.02 19.56 -12.75
N GLN A 411 -3.86 20.57 -13.04
CA GLN A 411 -4.13 21.02 -14.41
C GLN A 411 -3.05 21.99 -14.91
N TRP A 412 -2.93 22.09 -16.23
CA TRP A 412 -2.08 23.10 -16.87
C TRP A 412 -2.72 24.49 -16.73
N HIS A 413 -1.97 25.42 -16.16
CA HIS A 413 -2.33 26.84 -16.07
C HIS A 413 -1.33 27.70 -16.81
N GLU A 414 -1.81 28.66 -17.61
CA GLU A 414 -0.96 29.63 -18.32
C GLU A 414 -0.72 30.86 -17.45
N ILE A 415 0.54 31.24 -17.27
CA ILE A 415 0.96 32.48 -16.63
C ILE A 415 1.54 33.38 -17.69
N ARG A 416 0.95 34.57 -17.85
CA ARG A 416 1.51 35.66 -18.64
C ARG A 416 1.78 36.86 -17.76
N PHE A 417 3.06 37.24 -17.65
CA PHE A 417 3.51 38.40 -16.90
C PHE A 417 4.21 39.41 -17.81
N LEU A 418 3.78 40.67 -17.71
CA LEU A 418 4.31 41.80 -18.47
C LEU A 418 4.68 42.92 -17.51
N ALA A 419 5.91 43.42 -17.58
CA ALA A 419 6.36 44.57 -16.80
C ALA A 419 7.05 45.60 -17.71
N LYS A 420 6.58 46.84 -17.65
CA LYS A 420 7.06 47.99 -18.43
C LYS A 420 7.05 49.23 -17.53
N GLU A 421 7.65 50.31 -18.00
CA GLU A 421 7.67 51.59 -17.28
C GLU A 421 6.28 51.96 -16.71
N ASN A 422 6.25 52.18 -15.40
CA ASN A 422 5.07 52.54 -14.61
C ASN A 422 3.90 51.55 -14.60
N PHE A 423 4.00 50.37 -15.22
CA PHE A 423 2.95 49.36 -15.12
C PHE A 423 3.44 47.91 -15.16
N ALA A 424 2.76 47.04 -14.41
CA ALA A 424 2.91 45.59 -14.53
C ALA A 424 1.55 44.90 -14.56
N VAL A 425 1.45 43.82 -15.34
CA VAL A 425 0.22 43.05 -15.57
C VAL A 425 0.52 41.57 -15.41
N LEU A 426 -0.25 40.90 -14.55
CA LEU A 426 -0.30 39.45 -14.42
C LEU A 426 -1.63 38.95 -14.98
N THR A 427 -1.62 37.96 -15.87
CA THR A 427 -2.81 37.30 -16.41
C THR A 427 -2.65 35.79 -16.26
N ILE A 428 -3.73 35.12 -15.82
CA ILE A 428 -3.80 33.68 -15.63
C ILE A 428 -4.83 33.10 -16.61
N ASP A 429 -4.48 31.99 -17.27
CA ASP A 429 -5.33 31.22 -18.20
C ASP A 429 -5.96 32.04 -19.35
N GLY A 430 -5.33 33.17 -19.71
CA GLY A 430 -5.81 34.06 -20.77
C GLY A 430 -7.11 34.81 -20.43
N ASP A 431 -7.60 34.73 -19.20
CA ASP A 431 -8.84 35.36 -18.77
C ASP A 431 -8.62 36.84 -18.42
N GLU A 432 -9.29 37.74 -19.15
CA GLU A 432 -9.23 39.19 -18.89
C GLU A 432 -9.74 39.55 -17.49
N ALA A 433 -10.67 38.78 -16.91
CA ALA A 433 -11.14 38.98 -15.54
C ALA A 433 -10.07 38.64 -14.49
N SER A 434 -9.10 37.80 -14.85
CA SER A 434 -7.96 37.40 -14.02
C SER A 434 -6.76 38.35 -14.15
N ALA A 435 -6.85 39.39 -15.00
CA ALA A 435 -5.78 40.33 -15.24
C ALA A 435 -5.65 41.37 -14.11
N VAL A 436 -4.56 41.31 -13.35
CA VAL A 436 -4.27 42.28 -12.28
C VAL A 436 -3.22 43.26 -12.79
N ARG A 437 -3.55 44.57 -12.75
CA ARG A 437 -2.69 45.66 -13.20
C ARG A 437 -2.29 46.55 -12.03
N THR A 438 -1.03 46.94 -11.98
CA THR A 438 -0.53 47.95 -11.03
C THR A 438 0.10 49.11 -11.80
N ASN A 439 -0.20 50.35 -11.40
CA ASN A 439 0.35 51.57 -12.00
C ASN A 439 1.39 52.22 -11.06
N SER A 440 2.20 51.40 -10.40
CA SER A 440 3.22 51.87 -9.45
C SER A 440 4.46 52.38 -10.18
N PRO A 441 5.17 53.40 -9.66
CA PRO A 441 6.43 53.86 -10.25
C PRO A 441 7.42 52.70 -10.34
N LEU A 442 7.77 52.30 -11.56
CA LEU A 442 8.59 51.15 -11.87
C LEU A 442 9.44 51.46 -13.10
N GLN A 443 10.74 51.22 -13.00
CA GLN A 443 11.65 51.15 -14.15
C GLN A 443 12.07 49.71 -14.34
N VAL A 444 11.99 49.22 -15.58
CA VAL A 444 12.36 47.84 -15.93
C VAL A 444 13.37 47.90 -17.05
N LYS A 445 14.50 47.23 -16.84
CA LYS A 445 15.38 46.77 -17.91
C LYS A 445 15.63 45.29 -17.74
N THR A 446 15.37 44.51 -18.78
CA THR A 446 15.57 43.06 -18.75
C THR A 446 17.03 42.69 -18.50
N GLY A 447 17.24 41.69 -17.63
CA GLY A 447 18.56 41.16 -17.30
C GLY A 447 19.05 40.08 -18.28
N GLU A 448 20.22 39.52 -17.97
CA GLU A 448 20.87 38.48 -18.81
C GLU A 448 20.25 37.10 -18.67
N LYS A 449 19.64 36.80 -17.51
CA LYS A 449 19.34 35.43 -17.08
C LYS A 449 17.98 35.34 -16.42
N TYR A 450 17.26 34.28 -16.73
CA TYR A 450 15.99 33.91 -16.13
C TYR A 450 16.11 32.51 -15.53
N PHE A 451 15.70 32.36 -14.28
CA PHE A 451 15.75 31.10 -13.54
C PHE A 451 14.34 30.58 -13.32
N PHE A 452 14.05 29.38 -13.82
CA PHE A 452 12.77 28.70 -13.64
C PHE A 452 12.91 27.58 -12.61
N GLY A 453 11.90 27.44 -11.77
CA GLY A 453 11.74 26.38 -10.78
C GLY A 453 12.65 26.47 -9.54
N GLY A 454 13.74 27.23 -9.59
CA GLY A 454 14.68 27.42 -8.50
C GLY A 454 15.88 28.24 -8.97
N PHE A 455 16.73 28.69 -8.05
CA PHE A 455 18.01 29.31 -8.40
C PHE A 455 19.05 29.08 -7.29
N LEU A 456 20.33 29.17 -7.66
CA LEU A 456 21.45 29.06 -6.73
C LEU A 456 21.80 30.46 -6.19
N THR A 457 21.69 30.66 -4.88
CA THR A 457 22.31 31.83 -4.23
C THR A 457 23.75 31.49 -3.86
N GLN A 458 24.72 32.16 -4.49
CA GLN A 458 26.09 32.15 -4.00
C GLN A 458 26.20 33.15 -2.85
N THR A 459 26.20 32.65 -1.61
CA THR A 459 26.65 33.43 -0.45
C THR A 459 28.17 33.32 -0.35
N ASN A 460 28.86 34.44 -0.08
CA ASN A 460 30.32 34.54 0.08
C ASN A 460 30.90 33.76 1.28
N ASP A 461 30.14 32.85 1.89
CA ASP A 461 30.59 31.98 2.96
C ASP A 461 30.78 30.59 2.37
N SER A 462 32.01 30.10 2.38
CA SER A 462 32.49 28.96 1.59
C SER A 462 31.95 27.58 2.03
N ASP A 463 30.79 27.52 2.67
CA ASP A 463 30.22 26.27 3.18
C ASP A 463 28.69 26.33 3.44
N ARG A 464 27.89 26.66 2.42
CA ARG A 464 26.50 26.16 2.16
C ARG A 464 25.75 27.04 1.15
N SER A 465 25.52 26.51 -0.04
CA SER A 465 24.50 27.02 -0.97
C SER A 465 23.11 26.74 -0.40
N LEU A 466 22.37 27.78 0.02
CA LEU A 466 20.96 27.66 0.42
C LEU A 466 20.09 27.60 -0.84
N LEU A 467 19.65 26.41 -1.22
CA LEU A 467 18.53 26.24 -2.16
C LEU A 467 17.26 26.75 -1.47
N GLN A 468 16.71 27.85 -1.97
CA GLN A 468 15.37 28.33 -1.62
C GLN A 468 14.33 27.30 -2.12
N LEU A 469 13.13 27.26 -1.51
CA LEU A 469 12.05 26.31 -1.84
C LEU A 469 11.80 26.26 -3.36
N SER A 470 12.29 25.21 -4.02
CA SER A 470 12.19 25.06 -5.47
C SER A 470 10.82 24.49 -5.84
N PHE A 471 10.27 24.91 -6.96
CA PHE A 471 9.05 24.38 -7.53
C PHE A 471 9.22 22.90 -7.88
N GLN A 472 8.21 22.11 -7.53
CA GLN A 472 8.05 20.75 -7.99
C GLN A 472 6.82 20.68 -8.88
N GLY A 473 6.95 20.15 -10.08
CA GLY A 473 5.87 20.14 -11.05
C GLY A 473 6.40 20.09 -12.47
N CYS A 474 5.55 20.46 -13.42
CA CYS A 474 5.95 20.57 -14.81
C CYS A 474 5.77 21.99 -15.33
N MET A 475 6.64 22.42 -16.23
CA MET A 475 6.45 23.62 -17.04
C MET A 475 6.55 23.30 -18.52
N GLN A 476 5.84 24.06 -19.36
CA GLN A 476 5.95 23.99 -20.82
C GLN A 476 5.66 25.36 -21.45
N PHE A 477 5.87 25.50 -22.76
CA PHE A 477 5.68 26.76 -23.49
C PHE A 477 6.43 27.96 -22.88
N ILE A 478 7.67 27.73 -22.41
CA ILE A 478 8.48 28.77 -21.77
C ILE A 478 8.91 29.81 -22.81
N HIS A 479 8.36 31.02 -22.69
CA HIS A 479 8.75 32.20 -23.45
C HIS A 479 9.41 33.22 -22.53
N VAL A 480 10.52 33.76 -22.99
CA VAL A 480 11.27 34.83 -22.34
C VAL A 480 11.45 35.94 -23.36
N ASP A 481 11.08 37.16 -22.99
CA ASP A 481 11.14 38.37 -23.83
C ASP A 481 10.46 38.15 -25.20
N ASP A 482 9.26 37.55 -25.18
CA ASP A 482 8.44 37.16 -26.35
C ASP A 482 9.08 36.11 -27.29
N GLN A 483 10.15 35.43 -26.85
CA GLN A 483 10.80 34.35 -27.60
C GLN A 483 10.62 32.99 -26.91
N LEU A 484 10.13 32.00 -27.65
CA LEU A 484 10.06 30.61 -27.19
C LEU A 484 11.48 30.05 -26.97
N VAL A 485 11.72 29.50 -25.80
CA VAL A 485 13.00 28.87 -25.45
C VAL A 485 13.15 27.51 -26.15
N ASP A 486 14.29 27.29 -26.82
CA ASP A 486 14.65 25.98 -27.37
C ASP A 486 15.21 25.07 -26.28
N LEU A 487 14.33 24.31 -25.65
CA LEU A 487 14.67 23.38 -24.56
C LEU A 487 15.55 22.21 -25.01
N HIS A 488 15.56 21.84 -26.30
CA HIS A 488 16.48 20.81 -26.79
C HIS A 488 17.91 21.35 -26.92
N ALA A 489 18.07 22.64 -27.27
CA ALA A 489 19.38 23.28 -27.20
C ALA A 489 19.89 23.36 -25.75
N VAL A 490 18.99 23.50 -24.77
CA VAL A 490 19.33 23.43 -23.33
C VAL A 490 19.77 22.03 -22.91
N GLU A 491 19.00 20.99 -23.27
CA GLU A 491 19.35 19.59 -22.99
C GLU A 491 20.73 19.21 -23.57
N GLN A 492 21.10 19.79 -24.73
CA GLN A 492 22.41 19.58 -25.38
C GLN A 492 23.54 20.45 -24.81
N GLY A 493 23.29 21.27 -23.78
CA GLY A 493 24.28 22.19 -23.21
C GLY A 493 24.71 23.33 -24.13
N LYS A 494 23.95 23.62 -25.20
CA LYS A 494 24.22 24.72 -26.14
C LYS A 494 23.62 26.05 -25.70
N LEU A 495 22.61 26.01 -24.83
CA LEU A 495 21.85 27.16 -24.37
C LEU A 495 21.58 27.03 -22.87
N GLY A 496 21.85 28.08 -22.09
CA GLY A 496 21.50 28.08 -20.66
C GLY A 496 22.21 26.98 -19.84
N SER A 497 21.65 26.67 -18.66
CA SER A 497 22.13 25.62 -17.77
C SER A 497 20.96 25.02 -16.97
N PHE A 498 21.11 23.81 -16.42
CA PHE A 498 20.08 23.20 -15.58
C PHE A 498 20.69 22.22 -14.58
N ALA A 499 19.97 21.93 -13.50
CA ALA A 499 20.31 20.83 -12.61
C ALA A 499 19.07 20.08 -12.13
N ASN A 500 19.16 18.75 -12.01
CA ASN A 500 18.09 17.87 -11.52
C ASN A 500 16.75 18.04 -12.26
N VAL A 501 16.77 18.54 -13.49
CA VAL A 501 15.59 18.70 -14.35
C VAL A 501 15.52 17.51 -15.31
N SER A 502 14.31 17.05 -15.64
CA SER A 502 14.10 16.14 -16.77
C SER A 502 13.37 16.87 -17.89
N ILE A 503 14.09 17.13 -18.98
CA ILE A 503 13.55 17.79 -20.18
C ILE A 503 12.81 16.74 -21.03
N ASP A 504 11.75 17.18 -21.70
CA ASP A 504 10.90 16.37 -22.56
C ASP A 504 10.18 15.22 -21.83
N MET A 505 9.79 15.50 -20.58
CA MET A 505 9.05 14.59 -19.69
C MET A 505 8.21 15.40 -18.71
N CYS A 506 7.01 14.92 -18.38
CA CYS A 506 6.24 15.40 -17.24
C CYS A 506 5.69 14.23 -16.43
N ALA A 507 6.24 14.01 -15.23
CA ALA A 507 5.99 12.81 -14.43
C ALA A 507 5.34 13.14 -13.07
N ILE A 508 4.36 14.04 -13.05
CA ILE A 508 3.52 14.24 -11.86
C ILE A 508 2.55 13.07 -11.70
N ILE A 509 2.27 12.68 -10.45
CA ILE A 509 1.44 11.52 -10.11
C ILE A 509 0.22 12.00 -9.32
N ASP A 510 -0.97 11.58 -9.73
CA ASP A 510 -2.20 11.75 -8.94
C ASP A 510 -2.38 10.54 -8.01
N ARG A 511 -2.00 10.68 -6.74
CA ARG A 511 -2.10 9.68 -5.67
C ARG A 511 -3.53 9.49 -5.16
N CYS A 512 -4.49 10.28 -5.64
CA CYS A 512 -5.91 10.07 -5.34
C CYS A 512 -6.63 9.24 -6.41
N VAL A 513 -5.91 8.69 -7.41
CA VAL A 513 -6.48 7.87 -8.48
C VAL A 513 -5.69 6.56 -8.64
N PRO A 514 -6.31 5.38 -8.37
CA PRO A 514 -7.69 5.20 -7.93
C PRO A 514 -7.94 5.77 -6.53
N ASN A 515 -9.17 6.17 -6.22
CA ASN A 515 -9.48 6.74 -4.91
C ASN A 515 -9.27 5.68 -3.83
N HIS A 516 -8.21 5.85 -3.04
CA HIS A 516 -7.89 4.97 -1.92
C HIS A 516 -8.81 5.18 -0.71
N CYS A 517 -9.61 6.26 -0.69
CA CYS A 517 -10.56 6.52 0.38
C CYS A 517 -11.84 5.71 0.18
N GLU A 518 -12.07 4.75 1.06
CA GLU A 518 -13.24 3.89 1.04
C GLU A 518 -14.50 4.63 1.49
N HIS A 519 -15.67 4.04 1.21
CA HIS A 519 -16.97 4.48 1.73
C HIS A 519 -17.35 5.94 1.45
N GLY A 520 -16.87 6.48 0.31
CA GLY A 520 -17.16 7.85 -0.09
C GLY A 520 -16.31 8.92 0.61
N GLY A 521 -15.22 8.52 1.28
CA GLY A 521 -14.25 9.45 1.84
C GLY A 521 -13.63 10.37 0.79
N LYS A 522 -13.36 11.63 1.17
CA LYS A 522 -12.78 12.62 0.26
C LYS A 522 -11.26 12.52 0.28
N CYS A 523 -10.67 12.20 -0.87
CA CYS A 523 -9.21 12.21 -1.04
C CYS A 523 -8.67 13.62 -1.30
N SER A 524 -7.56 13.94 -0.64
CA SER A 524 -6.73 15.12 -0.86
C SER A 524 -5.27 14.69 -0.93
N GLN A 525 -4.39 15.42 -1.62
CA GLN A 525 -2.99 15.01 -1.77
C GLN A 525 -2.01 16.17 -1.69
N THR A 526 -0.77 15.81 -1.35
CA THR A 526 0.45 16.61 -1.48
C THR A 526 1.35 15.98 -2.54
N TRP A 527 2.54 16.54 -2.78
CA TRP A 527 3.51 15.97 -3.71
C TRP A 527 3.99 14.56 -3.33
N ASP A 528 4.02 14.23 -2.04
CA ASP A 528 4.60 13.01 -1.48
C ASP A 528 3.55 12.05 -0.89
N SER A 529 2.36 12.52 -0.53
CA SER A 529 1.37 11.73 0.21
C SER A 529 -0.07 12.05 -0.19
N PHE A 530 -1.02 11.21 0.22
CA PHE A 530 -2.45 11.49 0.14
C PHE A 530 -3.09 11.35 1.53
N LYS A 531 -4.25 11.98 1.71
CA LYS A 531 -5.03 11.98 2.95
C LYS A 531 -6.51 11.82 2.63
N CYS A 532 -7.17 10.93 3.37
CA CYS A 532 -8.60 10.76 3.34
C CYS A 532 -9.29 11.54 4.46
N THR A 533 -10.31 12.31 4.11
CA THR A 533 -11.25 12.91 5.06
C THR A 533 -12.50 12.04 5.10
N CYS A 534 -12.75 11.42 6.26
CA CYS A 534 -13.85 10.46 6.46
C CYS A 534 -15.11 11.09 7.07
N ASP A 535 -15.12 12.41 7.28
CA ASP A 535 -16.22 13.13 7.92
C ASP A 535 -17.54 12.91 7.16
N GLY A 536 -18.59 12.55 7.89
CA GLY A 536 -19.92 12.30 7.32
C GLY A 536 -20.08 10.96 6.60
N THR A 537 -19.05 10.11 6.54
CA THR A 537 -19.15 8.77 5.93
C THR A 537 -19.63 7.69 6.90
N GLY A 538 -19.43 7.88 8.21
CA GLY A 538 -19.63 6.81 9.21
C GLY A 538 -18.46 5.80 9.23
N TYR A 539 -17.29 6.19 8.75
CA TYR A 539 -16.07 5.39 8.77
C TYR A 539 -14.89 6.23 9.29
N SER A 540 -13.83 5.56 9.73
CA SER A 540 -12.60 6.15 10.27
C SER A 540 -11.37 5.38 9.77
N GLY A 541 -10.18 5.74 10.26
CA GLY A 541 -8.92 5.17 9.80
C GLY A 541 -8.32 5.93 8.60
N ALA A 542 -7.07 5.61 8.26
CA ALA A 542 -6.27 6.35 7.28
C ALA A 542 -6.90 6.43 5.88
N THR A 543 -7.70 5.42 5.51
CA THR A 543 -8.41 5.31 4.23
C THR A 543 -9.92 5.19 4.38
N CYS A 544 -10.48 5.53 5.53
CA CYS A 544 -11.91 5.33 5.82
C CYS A 544 -12.37 3.85 5.73
N HIS A 545 -11.45 2.91 5.92
CA HIS A 545 -11.73 1.46 5.89
C HIS A 545 -12.35 0.94 7.19
N ASN A 546 -12.16 1.66 8.30
CA ASN A 546 -12.74 1.25 9.58
C ASN A 546 -14.18 1.72 9.65
N TYR A 547 -15.10 0.80 9.42
CA TYR A 547 -16.52 0.99 9.70
C TYR A 547 -16.70 1.44 11.15
N THR A 548 -17.30 2.63 11.36
CA THR A 548 -17.75 3.00 12.70
C THR A 548 -19.05 2.26 12.95
N ILE A 549 -18.96 1.07 13.57
CA ILE A 549 -20.17 0.38 14.02
C ILE A 549 -20.85 1.31 15.03
N TYR A 550 -22.10 1.67 14.75
CA TYR A 550 -23.15 1.84 15.75
C TYR A 550 -23.24 0.55 16.58
N ASN A 551 -22.21 0.27 17.36
CA ASN A 551 -22.23 -0.75 18.35
C ASN A 551 -22.47 0.00 19.64
N PHE A 552 -23.50 -0.45 20.34
CA PHE A 552 -23.39 -0.67 21.77
C PHE A 552 -22.08 -1.44 22.04
N ASN A 553 -20.93 -0.77 21.93
CA ASN A 553 -19.82 -1.10 22.78
C ASN A 553 -20.38 -0.81 24.16
N ILE A 554 -20.57 -1.87 24.94
CA ILE A 554 -20.39 -1.75 26.37
C ILE A 554 -18.95 -1.25 26.52
N ILE A 555 -18.78 0.07 26.44
CA ILE A 555 -17.61 0.73 26.98
C ILE A 555 -17.70 0.36 28.45
N LEU A 556 -16.86 -0.57 28.89
CA LEU A 556 -16.78 -0.92 30.30
C LEU A 556 -16.14 0.27 31.00
N TRP A 557 -17.01 1.10 31.57
CA TRP A 557 -16.63 2.20 32.42
C TRP A 557 -16.38 1.69 33.83
N SER A 558 -15.16 1.79 34.32
CA SER A 558 -14.91 1.75 35.75
C SER A 558 -15.44 3.05 36.34
N THR A 559 -16.55 2.96 37.07
CA THR A 559 -17.23 4.11 37.67
C THR A 559 -17.01 4.09 39.17
N VAL A 560 -16.44 5.16 39.72
CA VAL A 560 -16.24 5.32 41.17
C VAL A 560 -17.10 6.48 41.66
N SER A 561 -18.02 6.16 42.57
CA SER A 561 -18.99 7.11 43.11
C SER A 561 -18.50 7.77 44.40
N HIS A 562 -19.03 8.96 44.68
CA HIS A 562 -18.83 9.71 45.92
C HIS A 562 -20.17 9.98 46.62
N ASP A 563 -20.11 10.50 47.85
CA ASP A 563 -21.25 10.75 48.74
C ASP A 563 -22.04 12.04 48.45
N LEU A 564 -21.47 13.01 47.73
CA LEU A 564 -22.16 14.27 47.40
C LEU A 564 -23.40 14.05 46.49
N GLN A 565 -24.57 14.55 46.91
CA GLN A 565 -25.84 14.45 46.17
C GLN A 565 -25.93 15.43 44.98
N MET A 566 -26.71 15.08 43.96
CA MET A 566 -26.97 15.97 42.83
C MET A 566 -27.73 17.23 43.25
N GLN A 567 -27.35 18.39 42.71
CA GLN A 567 -27.94 19.70 43.02
C GLN A 567 -27.86 20.08 44.52
N THR A 568 -26.76 19.75 45.19
CA THR A 568 -26.54 20.12 46.59
C THR A 568 -26.52 21.65 46.72
N SER A 569 -27.47 22.19 47.48
CA SER A 569 -27.53 23.63 47.79
C SER A 569 -26.37 24.02 48.69
N VAL A 570 -25.61 25.04 48.29
CA VAL A 570 -24.44 25.49 49.04
C VAL A 570 -24.84 26.68 49.89
N VAL A 571 -24.84 26.47 51.21
CA VAL A 571 -25.19 27.49 52.21
C VAL A 571 -23.93 27.86 52.99
N ARG A 572 -23.84 29.13 53.42
CA ARG A 572 -22.73 29.59 54.25
C ARG A 572 -22.67 28.77 55.55
N ASN A 573 -21.50 28.23 55.85
CA ASN A 573 -21.24 27.51 57.09
C ASN A 573 -20.20 28.30 57.91
N GLY A 574 -20.62 29.06 58.93
CA GLY A 574 -19.72 29.82 59.81
C GLY A 574 -19.34 31.23 59.35
N LEU A 575 -18.22 31.75 59.89
CA LEU A 575 -17.67 33.10 59.67
C LEU A 575 -16.79 33.22 58.41
N GLU A 576 -16.53 32.12 57.71
CA GLU A 576 -15.70 32.11 56.49
C GLU A 576 -16.47 32.57 55.25
N LYS A 577 -15.75 33.22 54.31
CA LYS A 577 -16.33 33.79 53.07
C LYS A 577 -16.59 32.76 51.97
N TYR A 578 -16.17 31.52 52.16
CA TYR A 578 -16.29 30.41 51.22
C TYR A 578 -16.91 29.20 51.93
N SER A 579 -17.53 28.31 51.15
CA SER A 579 -17.99 27.01 51.64
C SER A 579 -17.21 25.90 50.95
N VAL A 580 -16.72 24.92 51.72
CA VAL A 580 -15.93 23.79 51.21
C VAL A 580 -16.79 22.54 51.21
N LEU A 581 -16.94 21.92 50.04
CA LEU A 581 -17.61 20.64 49.86
C LEU A 581 -16.57 19.56 49.64
N GLN A 582 -16.39 18.71 50.64
CA GLN A 582 -15.54 17.51 50.58
C GLN A 582 -16.30 16.38 49.88
N LEU A 583 -15.63 15.67 48.96
CA LEU A 583 -16.17 14.46 48.34
C LEU A 583 -15.50 13.22 48.95
N ASN A 584 -16.28 12.33 49.55
CA ASN A 584 -15.80 11.04 50.03
C ASN A 584 -16.18 9.95 49.03
N TYR A 585 -15.18 9.30 48.44
CA TYR A 585 -15.37 8.22 47.46
C TYR A 585 -15.57 6.87 48.16
N SER A 586 -16.24 5.93 47.47
CA SER A 586 -16.50 4.58 47.98
C SER A 586 -15.25 3.67 48.11
N THR A 587 -14.06 4.16 47.78
CA THR A 587 -12.78 3.43 47.70
C THR A 587 -11.62 4.37 48.05
N THR A 588 -10.43 3.85 48.33
CA THR A 588 -9.28 4.67 48.75
C THR A 588 -8.69 5.47 47.57
N MET A 589 -8.09 6.63 47.85
CA MET A 589 -7.47 7.45 46.80
C MET A 589 -6.35 6.73 46.04
N ASP A 590 -5.63 5.80 46.70
CA ASP A 590 -4.60 4.98 46.05
C ASP A 590 -5.19 4.06 44.98
N GLN A 591 -6.36 3.47 45.26
CA GLN A 591 -7.08 2.60 44.31
C GLN A 591 -7.64 3.42 43.14
N ILE A 592 -8.15 4.62 43.39
CA ILE A 592 -8.63 5.51 42.31
C ILE A 592 -7.47 6.01 41.46
N SER A 593 -6.33 6.33 42.08
CA SER A 593 -5.10 6.73 41.39
C SER A 593 -4.59 5.62 40.47
N ALA A 594 -4.65 4.35 40.92
CA ALA A 594 -4.30 3.21 40.08
C ALA A 594 -5.24 3.09 38.85
N ILE A 595 -6.56 3.19 39.04
CA ILE A 595 -7.56 3.11 37.95
C ILE A 595 -7.39 4.26 36.95
N THR A 596 -7.23 5.49 37.44
CA THR A 596 -7.09 6.69 36.60
C THR A 596 -5.78 6.72 35.83
N SER A 597 -4.70 6.17 36.41
CA SER A 597 -3.38 6.12 35.75
C SER A 597 -3.30 5.02 34.69
N SER A 598 -3.97 3.87 34.90
CA SER A 598 -4.03 2.77 33.93
C SER A 598 -5.01 2.99 32.78
N ALA A 599 -5.99 3.87 32.97
CA ALA A 599 -7.03 4.12 31.98
C ALA A 599 -6.51 4.94 30.80
N GLU A 600 -7.07 4.66 29.62
CA GLU A 600 -6.80 5.40 28.40
C GLU A 600 -7.47 6.78 28.46
N TYR A 601 -8.69 6.83 28.98
CA TYR A 601 -9.46 8.05 29.14
C TYR A 601 -10.26 8.03 30.44
N CYS A 602 -10.30 9.15 31.14
CA CYS A 602 -11.13 9.36 32.32
C CYS A 602 -11.89 10.67 32.21
N GLU A 603 -13.12 10.68 32.68
CA GLU A 603 -13.96 11.86 32.74
C GLU A 603 -14.72 11.96 34.06
N GLN A 604 -15.03 13.20 34.44
CA GLN A 604 -15.90 13.49 35.57
C GLN A 604 -16.77 14.69 35.26
N TYR A 605 -18.08 14.57 35.47
CA TYR A 605 -19.02 15.66 35.22
C TYR A 605 -19.04 16.64 36.39
N ILE A 606 -19.03 17.95 36.09
CA ILE A 606 -19.20 19.02 37.09
C ILE A 606 -20.18 20.07 36.57
N SER A 607 -21.01 20.58 37.47
CA SER A 607 -22.03 21.59 37.15
C SER A 607 -22.25 22.53 38.31
N TYR A 608 -22.29 23.82 38.00
CA TYR A 608 -22.59 24.90 38.92
C TYR A 608 -23.85 25.62 38.45
N SER A 609 -24.91 25.58 39.25
CA SER A 609 -26.12 26.35 39.04
C SER A 609 -26.14 27.52 40.03
N CYS A 610 -26.44 28.71 39.56
CA CYS A 610 -26.27 29.94 40.32
C CYS A 610 -27.45 30.88 40.14
N LYS A 611 -27.67 31.71 41.15
CA LYS A 611 -28.61 32.82 41.15
C LYS A 611 -27.99 33.92 41.99
N MET A 612 -27.66 35.05 41.36
CA MET A 612 -26.90 36.15 41.97
C MET A 612 -25.58 35.70 42.65
N SER A 613 -24.92 34.69 42.07
CA SER A 613 -23.70 34.06 42.57
C SER A 613 -22.74 33.78 41.42
N ARG A 614 -21.51 34.28 41.51
CA ARG A 614 -20.51 34.21 40.43
C ARG A 614 -19.55 33.04 40.60
N LEU A 615 -19.05 32.52 39.48
CA LEU A 615 -18.21 31.32 39.43
C LEU A 615 -16.72 31.71 39.28
N LEU A 616 -16.33 32.25 38.12
CA LEU A 616 -14.95 32.61 37.79
C LEU A 616 -14.68 34.12 37.81
N ASN A 617 -15.73 34.97 37.88
CA ASN A 617 -15.69 36.45 37.90
C ASN A 617 -15.53 37.11 36.50
N THR A 618 -15.02 38.35 36.42
CA THR A 618 -14.73 39.06 35.15
C THR A 618 -13.45 38.56 34.47
N PRO A 619 -13.22 38.82 33.17
CA PRO A 619 -12.03 38.40 32.42
C PRO A 619 -10.66 38.64 33.10
N ASP A 620 -10.56 39.68 33.93
CA ASP A 620 -9.35 40.06 34.68
C ASP A 620 -9.47 39.88 36.21
N GLY A 621 -10.56 39.26 36.68
CA GLY A 621 -10.87 39.10 38.10
C GLY A 621 -10.42 37.76 38.67
N ASN A 622 -10.18 37.70 39.98
CA ASN A 622 -9.90 36.44 40.66
C ASN A 622 -11.18 35.56 40.71
N PRO A 623 -11.06 34.24 40.48
CA PRO A 623 -12.19 33.31 40.55
C PRO A 623 -12.70 33.12 41.97
N TYR A 624 -14.03 33.02 42.10
CA TYR A 624 -14.71 32.84 43.37
C TYR A 624 -14.86 31.37 43.75
N THR A 625 -14.99 30.50 42.75
CA THR A 625 -15.21 29.06 42.93
C THR A 625 -14.15 28.27 42.18
N TRP A 626 -13.61 27.23 42.79
CA TRP A 626 -12.62 26.32 42.19
C TRP A 626 -12.80 24.91 42.74
N TRP A 627 -12.21 23.93 42.05
CA TRP A 627 -12.19 22.54 42.51
C TRP A 627 -10.76 22.09 42.78
N VAL A 628 -10.62 21.03 43.57
CA VAL A 628 -9.34 20.46 43.99
C VAL A 628 -9.21 19.05 43.44
N GLY A 629 -8.07 18.75 42.82
CA GLY A 629 -7.77 17.47 42.18
C GLY A 629 -7.18 16.41 43.12
N LYS A 630 -6.67 15.32 42.53
CA LYS A 630 -6.11 14.17 43.26
C LYS A 630 -4.79 14.44 43.99
N ALA A 631 -4.01 15.43 43.54
CA ALA A 631 -2.75 15.84 44.16
C ALA A 631 -2.91 17.07 45.08
N ASN A 632 -4.15 17.35 45.52
CA ASN A 632 -4.51 18.49 46.37
C ASN A 632 -4.22 19.87 45.72
N GLU A 633 -4.24 19.92 44.40
CA GLU A 633 -3.98 21.08 43.58
C GLU A 633 -5.28 21.81 43.19
N LYS A 634 -5.23 23.15 43.15
CA LYS A 634 -6.41 23.99 42.86
C LYS A 634 -6.56 24.23 41.36
N HIS A 635 -7.77 23.98 40.84
CA HIS A 635 -8.10 24.12 39.43
C HIS A 635 -9.20 25.15 39.21
N TYR A 636 -8.90 26.15 38.36
CA TYR A 636 -9.78 27.30 38.07
C TYR A 636 -10.51 27.19 36.73
N TYR A 637 -10.27 26.12 35.98
CA TYR A 637 -11.07 25.82 34.79
C TYR A 637 -12.30 25.03 35.19
N TRP A 638 -13.40 25.23 34.46
CA TRP A 638 -14.68 24.58 34.71
C TRP A 638 -15.04 23.62 33.58
N GLY A 639 -16.05 22.77 33.79
CA GLY A 639 -16.43 21.72 32.83
C GLY A 639 -16.57 22.22 31.39
N GLY A 640 -15.94 21.51 30.45
CA GLY A 640 -15.85 21.88 29.03
C GLY A 640 -14.76 22.90 28.67
N SER A 641 -13.89 23.27 29.63
CA SER A 641 -12.71 24.11 29.42
C SER A 641 -11.42 23.40 29.84
N GLY A 642 -10.27 23.85 29.34
CA GLY A 642 -8.95 23.26 29.61
C GLY A 642 -8.18 23.95 30.77
N PRO A 643 -7.15 23.30 31.35
CA PRO A 643 -6.28 23.85 32.36
C PRO A 643 -5.68 25.20 31.95
N GLY A 644 -5.66 26.15 32.87
CA GLY A 644 -5.19 27.51 32.63
C GLY A 644 -6.18 28.41 31.88
N ILE A 645 -7.30 27.89 31.39
CA ILE A 645 -8.32 28.65 30.68
C ILE A 645 -9.45 29.02 31.63
N GLN A 646 -9.47 30.29 32.06
CA GLN A 646 -10.49 30.86 32.96
C GLN A 646 -11.78 31.21 32.20
N LYS A 647 -12.32 30.23 31.48
CA LYS A 647 -13.61 30.32 30.75
C LYS A 647 -14.41 29.06 31.00
N CYS A 648 -15.73 29.15 30.91
CA CYS A 648 -16.60 27.98 30.86
C CYS A 648 -16.82 27.54 29.41
N ALA A 649 -17.43 26.36 29.21
CA ALA A 649 -17.75 25.83 27.88
C ALA A 649 -18.38 26.90 26.94
N CYS A 650 -19.37 27.65 27.42
CA CYS A 650 -20.03 28.68 26.62
C CYS A 650 -19.10 29.82 26.19
N GLY A 651 -18.06 30.11 26.99
CA GLY A 651 -17.09 31.17 26.73
C GLY A 651 -16.04 30.75 25.70
N ILE A 652 -15.79 29.44 25.56
CA ILE A 652 -14.99 28.85 24.48
C ILE A 652 -15.78 28.86 23.18
N GLU A 653 -17.03 28.40 23.23
CA GLU A 653 -17.94 28.31 22.08
C GLU A 653 -18.51 29.67 21.62
N ARG A 654 -18.27 30.74 22.38
CA ARG A 654 -18.79 32.11 22.17
C ARG A 654 -20.32 32.17 22.09
N ASN A 655 -21.01 31.33 22.88
CA ASN A 655 -22.47 31.24 22.94
C ASN A 655 -23.05 31.50 24.34
N CYS A 656 -22.27 32.09 25.27
CA CYS A 656 -22.80 32.49 26.58
C CYS A 656 -23.99 33.46 26.43
N THR A 657 -24.92 33.39 27.38
CA THR A 657 -26.15 34.20 27.35
C THR A 657 -25.86 35.70 27.30
N ASP A 658 -24.83 36.15 28.00
CA ASP A 658 -24.30 37.51 27.90
C ASP A 658 -22.87 37.43 27.33
N PRO A 659 -22.63 37.99 26.13
CA PRO A 659 -21.33 37.90 25.46
C PRO A 659 -20.21 38.67 26.18
N LYS A 660 -20.51 39.47 27.21
CA LYS A 660 -19.51 40.18 28.02
C LYS A 660 -18.80 39.30 29.04
N TYR A 661 -19.36 38.13 29.37
CA TYR A 661 -18.85 37.24 30.41
C TYR A 661 -18.40 35.90 29.82
N TYR A 662 -17.45 35.24 30.50
CA TYR A 662 -16.89 33.96 30.05
C TYR A 662 -17.60 32.73 30.64
N CYS A 663 -18.56 32.93 31.54
CA CYS A 663 -19.48 31.94 32.08
C CYS A 663 -20.87 32.57 32.29
N ASN A 664 -21.93 31.77 32.19
CA ASN A 664 -23.30 32.26 32.41
C ASN A 664 -23.55 32.73 33.85
N CYS A 665 -22.88 32.12 34.83
CA CYS A 665 -22.98 32.46 36.24
C CYS A 665 -22.28 33.78 36.61
N ASP A 666 -21.31 34.20 35.81
CA ASP A 666 -20.60 35.46 36.07
C ASP A 666 -21.43 36.71 35.75
N ALA A 667 -22.54 36.54 35.02
CA ALA A 667 -23.50 37.62 34.72
C ALA A 667 -24.36 38.07 35.93
N ASP A 668 -24.20 37.43 37.10
CA ASP A 668 -24.84 37.82 38.38
C ASP A 668 -26.37 37.99 38.28
N ALA A 669 -27.02 37.12 37.50
CA ALA A 669 -28.44 37.23 37.17
C ALA A 669 -29.36 36.84 38.34
N LYS A 670 -30.51 37.52 38.47
CA LYS A 670 -31.59 37.16 39.42
C LYS A 670 -32.32 35.86 39.05
N GLN A 671 -32.17 35.41 37.81
CA GLN A 671 -32.70 34.14 37.30
C GLN A 671 -31.63 33.06 37.44
N TRP A 672 -32.05 31.80 37.59
CA TRP A 672 -31.13 30.68 37.63
C TRP A 672 -30.35 30.56 36.32
N ARG A 673 -29.02 30.54 36.43
CA ARG A 673 -28.08 30.23 35.35
C ARG A 673 -27.27 28.99 35.72
N LYS A 674 -26.60 28.41 34.73
CA LYS A 674 -25.88 27.15 34.89
C LYS A 674 -24.67 27.12 33.97
N ASP A 675 -23.54 26.68 34.50
CA ASP A 675 -22.34 26.32 33.74
C ASP A 675 -21.92 24.90 34.12
N ALA A 676 -21.79 24.04 33.10
CA ALA A 676 -21.55 22.62 33.29
C ALA A 676 -20.72 22.04 32.14
N GLY A 677 -20.07 20.92 32.42
CA GLY A 677 -19.36 20.14 31.40
C GLY A 677 -18.54 19.01 32.02
N LEU A 678 -17.74 18.36 31.19
CA LEU A 678 -16.85 17.28 31.59
C LEU A 678 -15.46 17.83 31.91
N LEU A 679 -14.87 17.30 32.97
CA LEU A 679 -13.45 17.38 33.28
C LEU A 679 -12.82 16.11 32.70
N SER A 680 -11.91 16.24 31.74
CA SER A 680 -11.33 15.10 30.99
C SER A 680 -9.80 14.95 31.17
N TYR A 681 -9.19 15.81 31.99
CA TYR A 681 -7.76 15.78 32.27
C TYR A 681 -7.47 14.76 33.37
N LYS A 682 -7.16 13.52 32.98
CA LYS A 682 -6.97 12.37 33.90
C LYS A 682 -5.96 12.62 35.02
N GLU A 683 -4.95 13.47 34.78
CA GLU A 683 -3.93 13.79 35.79
C GLU A 683 -4.44 14.68 36.92
N HIS A 684 -5.60 15.31 36.74
CA HIS A 684 -6.25 16.16 37.75
C HIS A 684 -7.39 15.44 38.46
N LEU A 685 -7.93 14.36 37.88
CA LEU A 685 -9.06 13.61 38.40
C LEU A 685 -8.61 12.57 39.44
N PRO A 686 -9.47 12.21 40.42
CA PRO A 686 -10.84 12.71 40.64
C PRO A 686 -10.89 14.07 41.36
N VAL A 687 -12.05 14.73 41.29
CA VAL A 687 -12.38 15.92 42.11
C VAL A 687 -12.48 15.50 43.58
N SER A 688 -11.59 15.99 44.43
CA SER A 688 -11.56 15.68 45.86
C SER A 688 -12.37 16.67 46.70
N GLN A 689 -12.38 17.95 46.30
CA GLN A 689 -13.11 19.03 46.96
C GLN A 689 -13.61 20.05 45.94
N VAL A 690 -14.69 20.76 46.27
CA VAL A 690 -15.11 21.97 45.57
C VAL A 690 -15.29 23.10 46.57
N VAL A 691 -14.62 24.22 46.33
CA VAL A 691 -14.70 25.42 47.16
C VAL A 691 -15.55 26.45 46.42
N VAL A 692 -16.65 26.86 47.04
CA VAL A 692 -17.64 27.78 46.45
C VAL A 692 -17.59 29.12 47.17
N GLY A 693 -17.41 30.19 46.40
CA GLY A 693 -17.42 31.58 46.85
C GLY A 693 -18.63 32.39 46.39
N ASP A 694 -18.68 33.67 46.73
CA ASP A 694 -19.76 34.63 46.36
C ASP A 694 -21.16 34.20 46.83
N ILE A 695 -21.23 33.47 47.95
CA ILE A 695 -22.46 33.02 48.63
C ILE A 695 -22.80 33.86 49.87
N ASP A 696 -22.05 34.94 50.10
CA ASP A 696 -22.19 35.79 51.27
C ASP A 696 -23.15 36.99 51.05
N ARG A 697 -23.46 37.29 49.79
CA ARG A 697 -24.39 38.35 49.41
C ARG A 697 -25.86 37.95 49.62
N SER A 698 -26.67 38.90 50.10
CA SER A 698 -28.11 38.70 50.25
C SER A 698 -28.77 38.40 48.89
N GLY A 699 -29.45 37.26 48.78
CA GLY A 699 -30.08 36.78 47.55
C GLY A 699 -29.19 35.90 46.66
N SER A 700 -27.93 35.66 47.04
CA SER A 700 -27.03 34.72 46.36
C SER A 700 -27.39 33.28 46.73
N GLU A 701 -27.67 32.45 45.72
CA GLU A 701 -27.96 31.04 45.87
C GLU A 701 -27.12 30.25 44.85
N SER A 702 -26.53 29.13 45.27
CA SER A 702 -25.82 28.23 44.36
C SER A 702 -26.11 26.77 44.68
N LYS A 703 -26.07 25.94 43.64
CA LYS A 703 -26.24 24.49 43.69
C LYS A 703 -25.13 23.82 42.91
N LEU A 704 -24.48 22.84 43.51
CA LEU A 704 -23.39 22.11 42.90
C LEU A 704 -23.80 20.67 42.59
N THR A 705 -23.36 20.17 41.43
CA THR A 705 -23.41 18.75 41.09
C THR A 705 -22.03 18.30 40.63
N VAL A 706 -21.50 17.26 41.28
CA VAL A 706 -20.33 16.51 40.82
C VAL A 706 -20.81 15.09 40.53
N GLY A 707 -20.41 14.53 39.39
CA GLY A 707 -20.69 13.16 39.00
C GLY A 707 -19.59 12.19 39.43
N PRO A 708 -19.82 10.87 39.33
CA PRO A 708 -18.78 9.88 39.58
C PRO A 708 -17.63 10.04 38.58
N VAL A 709 -16.41 9.66 38.98
CA VAL A 709 -15.30 9.53 38.03
C VAL A 709 -15.49 8.27 37.20
N ARG A 710 -15.39 8.40 35.88
CA ARG A 710 -15.61 7.32 34.92
C ARG A 710 -14.36 7.16 34.09
N CYS A 711 -13.77 5.97 34.09
CA CYS A 711 -12.57 5.66 33.32
C CYS A 711 -12.84 4.49 32.36
N GLN A 712 -12.26 4.54 31.17
CA GLN A 712 -12.36 3.52 30.13
C GLN A 712 -10.98 3.14 29.59
N GLY A 713 -10.88 1.89 29.11
CA GLY A 713 -9.64 1.31 28.58
C GLY A 713 -8.67 0.86 29.68
N ASP A 714 -7.80 -0.09 29.35
CA ASP A 714 -6.66 -0.46 30.19
C ASP A 714 -5.39 -0.46 29.34
N ARG A 715 -4.63 0.62 29.41
CA ARG A 715 -3.34 0.73 28.71
C ARG A 715 -2.38 -0.38 29.10
N ASN A 716 -2.49 -0.95 30.31
CA ASN A 716 -1.57 -1.99 30.75
C ASN A 716 -1.83 -3.35 30.11
N TYR A 717 -3.05 -3.64 29.65
CA TYR A 717 -3.38 -4.94 29.04
C TYR A 717 -3.10 -4.96 27.53
N TRP A 718 -3.40 -3.86 26.84
CA TRP A 718 -3.26 -3.75 25.37
C TRP A 718 -1.88 -3.30 24.89
N ASN A 719 -1.04 -2.80 25.80
CA ASN A 719 0.35 -2.45 25.53
C ASN A 719 1.15 -3.68 25.06
N ALA A 720 1.37 -3.76 23.75
CA ALA A 720 1.94 -4.91 23.05
C ALA A 720 2.94 -4.48 21.98
N ALA A 721 3.92 -5.33 21.72
CA ALA A 721 4.88 -5.18 20.62
C ALA A 721 5.05 -6.50 19.87
N SER A 722 5.17 -6.40 18.55
CA SER A 722 5.41 -7.51 17.63
C SER A 722 6.85 -7.50 17.13
N PHE A 723 7.57 -8.59 17.39
CA PHE A 723 8.94 -8.83 16.95
C PHE A 723 8.90 -9.64 15.66
N ILE A 724 9.16 -8.96 14.54
CA ILE A 724 9.01 -9.52 13.19
C ILE A 724 10.31 -10.06 12.59
N THR A 725 11.46 -9.81 13.22
CA THR A 725 12.75 -10.38 12.81
C THR A 725 13.49 -10.94 14.03
N PRO A 726 14.31 -12.01 13.88
CA PRO A 726 15.09 -12.57 14.99
C PRO A 726 16.14 -11.60 15.55
N SER A 727 16.44 -10.53 14.82
CA SER A 727 17.34 -9.45 15.25
C SER A 727 16.60 -8.29 15.94
N SER A 728 15.27 -8.34 16.02
CA SER A 728 14.46 -7.26 16.57
C SER A 728 14.46 -7.28 18.09
N TYR A 729 14.70 -6.13 18.72
CA TYR A 729 14.59 -6.00 20.18
C TYR A 729 14.15 -4.61 20.60
N LEU A 730 13.52 -4.53 21.75
CA LEU A 730 13.30 -3.30 22.49
C LEU A 730 14.36 -3.21 23.60
N HIS A 731 14.82 -1.99 23.89
CA HIS A 731 15.70 -1.76 25.04
C HIS A 731 15.14 -0.73 26.00
N PHE A 732 15.34 -0.99 27.29
CA PHE A 732 14.93 -0.15 28.41
C PHE A 732 16.11 0.13 29.35
N SER A 733 15.93 1.06 30.28
CA SER A 733 16.88 1.30 31.37
C SER A 733 17.17 0.02 32.16
N THR A 734 18.39 -0.11 32.66
CA THR A 734 18.85 -1.26 33.46
C THR A 734 17.86 -1.62 34.57
N PHE A 735 17.50 -2.89 34.65
CA PHE A 735 16.54 -3.41 35.60
C PHE A 735 17.06 -3.27 37.05
N GLN A 736 16.28 -2.61 37.89
CA GLN A 736 16.59 -2.38 39.31
C GLN A 736 16.03 -3.52 40.17
N GLY A 737 16.71 -4.67 40.16
CA GLY A 737 16.24 -5.92 40.79
C GLY A 737 17.23 -6.55 41.78
N GLU A 738 17.97 -5.74 42.54
CA GLU A 738 19.09 -6.19 43.37
C GLU A 738 18.74 -7.34 44.34
N THR A 739 17.69 -7.19 45.16
CA THR A 739 17.31 -8.16 46.20
C THR A 739 16.03 -8.94 45.89
N SER A 740 15.21 -8.44 44.95
CA SER A 740 14.03 -9.11 44.44
C SER A 740 13.73 -8.73 43.00
N ALA A 741 13.25 -9.69 42.21
CA ALA A 741 12.74 -9.49 40.87
C ALA A 741 11.35 -10.11 40.74
N ASP A 742 10.37 -9.33 40.30
CA ASP A 742 9.03 -9.79 39.93
C ASP A 742 8.77 -9.39 38.49
N ILE A 743 8.69 -10.37 37.60
CA ILE A 743 8.56 -10.18 36.16
C ILE A 743 7.32 -10.93 35.67
N SER A 744 6.42 -10.23 34.98
CA SER A 744 5.27 -10.88 34.33
C SER A 744 4.96 -10.28 32.97
N PHE A 745 4.55 -11.11 32.03
CA PHE A 745 4.13 -10.71 30.69
C PHE A 745 3.28 -11.80 30.04
N TYR A 746 2.69 -11.47 28.89
CA TYR A 746 2.13 -12.46 27.99
C TYR A 746 2.94 -12.52 26.71
N PHE A 747 3.07 -13.72 26.13
CA PHE A 747 3.65 -13.91 24.81
C PHE A 747 2.71 -14.70 23.90
N LYS A 748 2.90 -14.53 22.59
CA LYS A 748 2.22 -15.29 21.54
C LYS A 748 3.22 -15.52 20.41
N THR A 749 3.41 -16.76 19.97
CA THR A 749 4.39 -17.10 18.93
C THR A 749 4.02 -18.37 18.17
N SER A 750 4.55 -18.51 16.95
CA SER A 750 4.61 -19.76 16.19
C SER A 750 6.04 -20.34 16.12
N ALA A 751 7.05 -19.59 16.59
CA ALA A 751 8.44 -20.02 16.63
C ALA A 751 8.66 -21.04 17.77
N PRO A 752 9.47 -22.09 17.55
CA PRO A 752 9.72 -23.10 18.56
C PRO A 752 10.67 -22.62 19.66
N ASP A 753 11.42 -21.55 19.46
CA ASP A 753 12.40 -21.02 20.43
C ASP A 753 12.52 -19.49 20.32
N GLY A 754 13.04 -18.84 21.36
CA GLY A 754 13.35 -17.40 21.36
C GLY A 754 13.52 -16.77 22.75
N VAL A 755 14.36 -15.73 22.83
CA VAL A 755 14.65 -15.04 24.10
C VAL A 755 13.66 -13.89 24.35
N PHE A 756 12.89 -13.98 25.44
CA PHE A 756 11.91 -12.96 25.80
C PHE A 756 12.56 -11.69 26.34
N LEU A 757 13.51 -11.82 27.27
CA LEU A 757 14.25 -10.70 27.82
C LEU A 757 15.59 -11.14 28.41
N GLU A 758 16.54 -10.21 28.42
CA GLU A 758 17.89 -10.38 28.94
C GLU A 758 18.42 -9.07 29.53
N ASN A 759 19.05 -9.14 30.70
CA ASN A 759 19.85 -8.04 31.26
C ASN A 759 21.15 -8.62 31.82
N LEU A 760 22.28 -8.04 31.44
CA LEU A 760 23.62 -8.50 31.77
C LEU A 760 24.30 -7.60 32.82
N GLY A 761 25.14 -8.24 33.63
CA GLY A 761 26.10 -7.69 34.59
C GLY A 761 27.51 -8.21 34.28
N ASN A 762 28.44 -8.09 35.22
CA ASN A 762 29.86 -8.48 34.97
C ASN A 762 29.98 -10.00 34.91
N THR A 763 29.51 -10.64 35.97
CA THR A 763 29.29 -12.08 36.11
C THR A 763 27.80 -12.42 36.21
N ASP A 764 27.00 -11.42 36.56
CA ASP A 764 25.59 -11.56 36.88
C ASP A 764 24.75 -11.44 35.61
N PHE A 765 23.61 -12.12 35.57
CA PHE A 765 22.63 -11.91 34.50
C PHE A 765 21.24 -12.36 34.93
N ILE A 766 20.24 -11.93 34.19
CA ILE A 766 18.88 -12.43 34.28
C ILE A 766 18.30 -12.60 32.88
N LYS A 767 17.74 -13.77 32.59
CA LYS A 767 17.27 -14.15 31.25
C LYS A 767 16.01 -15.03 31.32
N LEU A 768 15.03 -14.72 30.47
CA LEU A 768 13.83 -15.54 30.24
C LEU A 768 13.75 -15.91 28.76
N GLU A 769 13.53 -17.19 28.46
CA GLU A 769 13.47 -17.68 27.08
C GLU A 769 12.52 -18.86 26.90
N LEU A 770 12.03 -19.02 25.67
CA LEU A 770 11.42 -20.24 25.16
C LEU A 770 12.53 -21.12 24.58
N LYS A 771 12.86 -22.23 25.22
CA LYS A 771 13.95 -23.14 24.76
C LYS A 771 13.50 -24.11 23.68
N SER A 772 12.23 -24.50 23.75
CA SER A 772 11.58 -25.34 22.75
C SER A 772 10.08 -25.06 22.77
N ALA A 773 9.35 -25.63 21.80
CA ALA A 773 7.92 -25.48 21.67
C ALA A 773 7.13 -25.84 22.95
N ILE A 774 7.72 -26.53 23.93
CA ILE A 774 7.06 -26.94 25.18
C ILE A 774 7.80 -26.47 26.46
N GLU A 775 8.91 -25.75 26.36
CA GLU A 775 9.77 -25.42 27.52
C GLU A 775 10.05 -23.92 27.63
N VAL A 776 9.65 -23.31 28.76
CA VAL A 776 10.05 -21.95 29.14
C VAL A 776 11.07 -22.02 30.27
N SER A 777 12.16 -21.26 30.14
CA SER A 777 13.26 -21.23 31.08
C SER A 777 13.45 -19.83 31.69
N PHE A 778 13.71 -19.81 33.00
CA PHE A 778 14.16 -18.65 33.77
C PHE A 778 15.55 -18.93 34.32
N SER A 779 16.53 -18.14 33.88
CA SER A 779 17.92 -18.29 34.29
C SER A 779 18.50 -16.99 34.83
N PHE A 780 19.37 -17.10 35.83
CA PHE A 780 20.08 -15.96 36.41
C PHE A 780 21.38 -16.39 37.08
N ASP A 781 22.35 -15.47 37.16
CA ASP A 781 23.56 -15.60 37.99
C ASP A 781 23.70 -14.36 38.86
N VAL A 782 24.10 -14.57 40.10
CA VAL A 782 24.25 -13.55 41.16
C VAL A 782 25.64 -13.60 41.79
N GLY A 783 26.59 -14.29 41.14
CA GLY A 783 27.96 -14.51 41.61
C GLY A 783 28.21 -15.91 42.22
N ASN A 784 27.20 -16.78 42.27
CA ASN A 784 27.35 -18.18 42.74
C ASN A 784 27.33 -19.20 41.59
N GLY A 785 27.32 -18.74 40.34
CA GLY A 785 27.14 -19.57 39.15
C GLY A 785 25.69 -19.56 38.64
N PRO A 786 25.47 -19.94 37.37
CA PRO A 786 24.17 -19.82 36.72
C PRO A 786 23.16 -20.81 37.31
N VAL A 787 21.98 -20.29 37.64
CA VAL A 787 20.82 -21.04 38.11
C VAL A 787 19.75 -21.01 37.03
N GLU A 788 19.20 -22.18 36.68
CA GLU A 788 18.11 -22.33 35.70
C GLU A 788 16.89 -23.02 36.34
N ILE A 789 15.69 -22.54 35.99
CA ILE A 789 14.38 -23.09 36.35
C ILE A 789 13.57 -23.26 35.06
N ILE A 790 13.06 -24.47 34.78
CA ILE A 790 12.35 -24.78 33.53
C ILE A 790 10.94 -25.27 33.86
N VAL A 791 9.94 -24.73 33.19
CA VAL A 791 8.55 -25.23 33.20
C VAL A 791 8.26 -25.93 31.88
N ARG A 792 7.81 -27.19 31.96
CA ARG A 792 7.44 -28.01 30.78
C ARG A 792 5.92 -28.06 30.63
N SER A 793 5.43 -27.64 29.46
CA SER A 793 4.01 -27.73 29.09
C SER A 793 3.71 -29.08 28.42
N PRO A 794 2.56 -29.72 28.71
CA PRO A 794 2.12 -30.91 27.98
C PRO A 794 1.70 -30.63 26.54
N ASN A 795 1.34 -29.37 26.23
CA ASN A 795 0.96 -28.91 24.90
C ASN A 795 2.00 -27.89 24.37
N PRO A 796 2.23 -27.82 23.05
CA PRO A 796 3.06 -26.77 22.46
C PRO A 796 2.56 -25.37 22.82
N LEU A 797 3.47 -24.50 23.25
CA LEU A 797 3.29 -23.08 23.59
C LEU A 797 3.54 -22.15 22.38
N ASN A 798 3.91 -22.72 21.23
CA ASN A 798 4.03 -22.03 19.95
C ASN A 798 2.78 -22.25 19.07
N ASP A 799 1.60 -22.29 19.70
CA ASP A 799 0.30 -22.55 19.08
C ASP A 799 -0.39 -21.28 18.54
N ASP A 800 0.35 -20.17 18.49
CA ASP A 800 -0.14 -18.84 18.16
C ASP A 800 -1.27 -18.33 19.10
N GLN A 801 -1.33 -18.81 20.36
CA GLN A 801 -2.20 -18.28 21.41
C GLN A 801 -1.40 -17.47 22.45
N TRP A 802 -2.13 -16.71 23.27
CA TRP A 802 -1.52 -15.93 24.36
C TRP A 802 -1.26 -16.78 25.58
N HIS A 803 0.01 -16.90 25.96
CA HIS A 803 0.47 -17.55 27.18
C HIS A 803 1.00 -16.52 28.17
N ARG A 804 0.82 -16.77 29.47
CA ARG A 804 1.26 -15.89 30.56
C ARG A 804 2.50 -16.46 31.24
N VAL A 805 3.54 -15.64 31.42
CA VAL A 805 4.76 -15.99 32.16
C VAL A 805 4.85 -15.12 33.41
N ILE A 806 5.17 -15.74 34.54
CA ILE A 806 5.43 -15.08 35.82
C ILE A 806 6.71 -15.67 36.40
N ALA A 807 7.71 -14.81 36.59
CA ALA A 807 8.99 -15.18 37.17
C ALA A 807 9.27 -14.30 38.39
N GLU A 808 9.56 -14.94 39.52
CA GLU A 808 9.83 -14.26 40.78
C GLU A 808 11.17 -14.74 41.35
N ARG A 809 11.98 -13.82 41.86
CA ARG A 809 13.23 -14.09 42.59
C ARG A 809 13.25 -13.23 43.84
N ASN A 810 13.58 -13.81 44.98
CA ASN A 810 13.88 -13.09 46.22
C ASN A 810 15.05 -13.76 46.96
N VAL A 811 15.43 -13.23 48.12
CA VAL A 811 16.55 -13.74 48.93
C VAL A 811 16.37 -15.18 49.45
N LYS A 812 15.16 -15.75 49.42
CA LYS A 812 14.86 -17.10 49.92
C LYS A 812 14.68 -18.12 48.81
N GLN A 813 14.10 -17.72 47.69
CA GLN A 813 13.75 -18.62 46.58
C GLN A 813 13.59 -17.86 45.26
N ALA A 814 13.69 -18.60 44.16
CA ALA A 814 13.27 -18.19 42.83
C ALA A 814 12.19 -19.14 42.32
N SER A 815 11.30 -18.65 41.46
CA SER A 815 10.20 -19.44 40.91
C SER A 815 9.76 -18.98 39.54
N LEU A 816 9.22 -19.92 38.77
CA LEU A 816 8.67 -19.70 37.43
C LEU A 816 7.30 -20.37 37.32
N ARG A 817 6.33 -19.65 36.75
CA ARG A 817 5.01 -20.18 36.41
C ARG A 817 4.64 -19.76 34.99
N VAL A 818 4.12 -20.73 34.23
CA VAL A 818 3.58 -20.51 32.87
C VAL A 818 2.11 -20.89 32.89
N ASP A 819 1.24 -19.99 32.45
CA ASP A 819 -0.22 -20.13 32.49
C ASP A 819 -0.76 -20.56 33.86
N GLN A 820 -1.47 -21.69 33.90
CA GLN A 820 -2.01 -22.32 35.10
C GLN A 820 -1.24 -23.59 35.48
N LEU A 821 -0.05 -23.81 34.89
CA LEU A 821 0.80 -24.94 35.25
C LEU A 821 1.35 -24.79 36.67
N PRO A 822 1.73 -25.90 37.33
CA PRO A 822 2.38 -25.86 38.64
C PRO A 822 3.59 -24.93 38.64
N GLN A 823 3.72 -24.13 39.69
CA GLN A 823 4.84 -23.22 39.88
C GLN A 823 6.08 -24.02 40.26
N GLU A 824 7.16 -23.88 39.50
CA GLU A 824 8.45 -24.47 39.80
C GLU A 824 9.23 -23.55 40.74
N ILE A 825 9.77 -24.07 41.84
CA ILE A 825 10.41 -23.29 42.90
C ILE A 825 11.80 -23.86 43.20
N ARG A 826 12.80 -22.98 43.25
CA ARG A 826 14.17 -23.29 43.64
C ARG A 826 14.58 -22.44 44.82
N LYS A 827 14.96 -23.08 45.94
CA LYS A 827 15.44 -22.39 47.14
C LYS A 827 16.81 -21.77 46.89
N ALA A 828 17.05 -20.58 47.46
CA ALA A 828 18.34 -19.93 47.43
C ALA A 828 19.35 -20.71 48.32
N PRO A 829 20.64 -20.79 47.94
CA PRO A 829 21.69 -21.36 48.78
C PRO A 829 21.79 -20.65 50.14
N THR A 830 22.18 -21.39 51.19
CA THR A 830 22.36 -20.82 52.55
C THR A 830 23.62 -19.99 52.70
N GLU A 831 24.61 -20.19 51.81
CA GLU A 831 25.86 -19.43 51.73
C GLU A 831 26.08 -18.99 50.28
N GLY A 832 26.30 -17.69 50.06
CA GLY A 832 26.52 -17.12 48.72
C GLY A 832 26.05 -15.67 48.55
N HIS A 833 26.37 -15.09 47.40
CA HIS A 833 25.92 -13.75 47.00
C HIS A 833 24.39 -13.73 46.77
N THR A 834 23.71 -12.68 47.26
CA THR A 834 22.25 -12.51 47.15
C THR A 834 21.83 -11.31 46.30
N ARG A 835 22.77 -10.41 46.00
CA ARG A 835 22.53 -9.19 45.24
C ARG A 835 22.81 -9.45 43.76
N LEU A 836 21.88 -9.03 42.90
CA LEU A 836 22.04 -9.08 41.45
C LEU A 836 22.53 -7.71 40.95
N GLU A 837 23.77 -7.64 40.48
CA GLU A 837 24.40 -6.40 40.02
C GLU A 837 24.44 -6.34 38.48
N LEU A 838 23.46 -5.64 37.91
CA LEU A 838 23.30 -5.47 36.45
C LEU A 838 23.82 -4.09 36.03
N TYR A 839 24.49 -4.00 34.87
CA TYR A 839 24.94 -2.71 34.31
C TYR A 839 24.43 -2.48 32.87
N SER A 840 24.04 -3.53 32.14
CA SER A 840 23.59 -3.38 30.77
C SER A 840 22.18 -2.78 30.72
N GLN A 841 21.79 -2.27 29.55
CA GLN A 841 20.38 -2.03 29.27
C GLN A 841 19.59 -3.35 29.30
N LEU A 842 18.30 -3.27 29.62
CA LEU A 842 17.39 -4.40 29.55
C LEU A 842 16.97 -4.59 28.09
N TYR A 843 17.26 -5.76 27.53
CA TYR A 843 16.80 -6.17 26.21
C TYR A 843 15.53 -6.99 26.32
N VAL A 844 14.56 -6.71 25.46
CA VAL A 844 13.30 -7.45 25.33
C VAL A 844 13.17 -7.88 23.87
N GLY A 845 13.01 -9.17 23.62
CA GLY A 845 12.93 -9.75 22.28
C GLY A 845 14.25 -10.17 21.65
N ALA A 846 15.41 -9.94 22.28
CA ALA A 846 16.69 -10.50 21.83
C ALA A 846 17.66 -10.80 22.98
N ALA A 847 18.72 -11.52 22.66
CA ALA A 847 19.90 -11.74 23.49
C ALA A 847 21.15 -11.23 22.77
N GLY A 848 22.14 -10.75 23.53
CA GLY A 848 23.42 -10.20 23.06
C GLY A 848 24.30 -11.21 22.30
N GLY A 849 23.84 -11.68 21.13
CA GLY A 849 24.53 -12.59 20.22
C GLY A 849 23.77 -13.86 19.78
N GLN A 850 22.48 -14.04 20.12
CA GLN A 850 21.68 -15.22 19.73
C GLN A 850 20.30 -14.87 19.15
N ARG A 851 19.63 -15.88 18.56
CA ARG A 851 18.30 -15.79 17.91
C ARG A 851 17.28 -15.12 18.86
N GLY A 852 16.81 -13.93 18.50
CA GLY A 852 15.79 -13.21 19.25
C GLY A 852 14.40 -13.83 19.14
N PHE A 853 13.52 -13.43 20.04
CA PHE A 853 12.14 -13.88 20.07
C PHE A 853 11.36 -13.32 18.87
N LEU A 854 10.65 -14.22 18.19
CA LEU A 854 9.71 -13.90 17.13
C LEU A 854 8.30 -14.09 17.65
N GLY A 855 7.43 -13.10 17.46
CA GLY A 855 6.05 -13.13 17.95
C GLY A 855 5.68 -11.86 18.70
N CYS A 856 4.70 -11.92 19.58
CA CYS A 856 4.21 -10.77 20.32
C CYS A 856 4.51 -10.90 21.82
N ILE A 857 4.86 -9.79 22.45
CA ILE A 857 4.91 -9.65 23.92
C ILE A 857 3.95 -8.52 24.30
N ARG A 858 3.15 -8.72 25.35
CA ARG A 858 2.27 -7.67 25.90
C ARG A 858 2.26 -7.66 27.41
N SER A 859 1.83 -6.53 27.98
CA SER A 859 1.66 -6.34 29.42
C SER A 859 2.92 -6.69 30.22
N LEU A 860 4.10 -6.32 29.70
CA LEU A 860 5.37 -6.56 30.39
C LEU A 860 5.47 -5.67 31.62
N ARG A 861 5.51 -6.31 32.78
CA ARG A 861 5.66 -5.69 34.09
C ARG A 861 6.92 -6.19 34.77
N MET A 862 7.67 -5.28 35.36
CA MET A 862 8.89 -5.56 36.10
C MET A 862 8.88 -4.77 37.41
N ASN A 863 8.96 -5.47 38.54
CA ASN A 863 8.86 -4.91 39.90
C ASN A 863 7.67 -3.95 40.09
N GLY A 864 6.51 -4.33 39.53
CA GLY A 864 5.29 -3.52 39.58
C GLY A 864 5.20 -2.37 38.57
N VAL A 865 6.25 -2.10 37.79
CA VAL A 865 6.27 -1.08 36.74
C VAL A 865 5.91 -1.71 35.39
N THR A 866 4.88 -1.19 34.72
CA THR A 866 4.57 -1.57 33.32
C THR A 866 5.50 -0.84 32.37
N LEU A 867 6.24 -1.57 31.53
CA LEU A 867 7.09 -0.99 30.50
C LEU A 867 6.26 -0.72 29.23
N ASP A 868 6.30 0.51 28.70
CA ASP A 868 5.56 0.89 27.49
C ASP A 868 6.23 0.31 26.23
N LEU A 869 5.74 -0.86 25.80
CA LEU A 869 6.23 -1.59 24.64
C LEU A 869 5.77 -0.92 23.34
N GLU A 870 4.56 -0.37 23.33
CA GLU A 870 3.94 0.19 22.14
C GLU A 870 4.62 1.48 21.67
N GLU A 871 4.85 2.44 22.58
CA GLU A 871 5.60 3.66 22.26
C GLU A 871 7.04 3.36 21.87
N ARG A 872 7.67 2.37 22.52
CA ARG A 872 9.04 1.96 22.17
C ARG A 872 9.09 1.29 20.79
N ALA A 873 8.07 0.50 20.44
CA ALA A 873 7.98 -0.16 19.14
C ALA A 873 7.80 0.82 17.98
N LYS A 874 7.05 1.93 18.16
CA LYS A 874 6.86 2.97 17.11
C LYS A 874 8.16 3.55 16.58
N VAL A 875 9.20 3.60 17.42
CA VAL A 875 10.50 4.21 17.09
C VAL A 875 11.59 3.18 16.82
N THR A 876 11.29 1.88 16.88
CA THR A 876 12.28 0.80 16.77
C THR A 876 12.08 0.00 15.49
N LEU A 877 13.07 0.01 14.60
CA LEU A 877 13.07 -0.77 13.35
C LEU A 877 12.96 -2.28 13.66
N GLY A 878 12.12 -2.99 12.92
CA GLY A 878 11.90 -4.44 13.10
C GLY A 878 10.97 -4.81 14.26
N VAL A 879 10.43 -3.84 15.01
CA VAL A 879 9.38 -4.08 16.01
C VAL A 879 8.16 -3.24 15.63
N LYS A 880 6.96 -3.82 15.65
CA LYS A 880 5.71 -3.09 15.35
C LYS A 880 4.85 -2.91 16.61
N PRO A 881 4.17 -1.76 16.78
CA PRO A 881 3.22 -1.59 17.88
C PRO A 881 2.00 -2.50 17.68
N GLY A 882 1.50 -3.08 18.78
CA GLY A 882 0.37 -4.01 18.77
C GLY A 882 0.74 -5.46 18.44
N CYS A 883 -0.28 -6.31 18.22
CA CYS A 883 -0.13 -7.70 17.82
C CYS A 883 -1.24 -8.11 16.85
N SER A 884 -0.93 -8.18 15.54
CA SER A 884 -1.81 -8.70 14.49
C SER A 884 -1.08 -9.78 13.69
N GLY A 885 -1.73 -10.94 13.47
CA GLY A 885 -1.16 -12.05 12.71
C GLY A 885 -1.15 -11.79 11.20
N HIS A 886 -0.30 -12.48 10.45
CA HIS A 886 -0.27 -12.37 9.00
C HIS A 886 -1.52 -12.96 8.38
N CYS A 887 -2.07 -14.08 8.85
CA CYS A 887 -3.34 -14.61 8.34
C CYS A 887 -4.54 -13.71 8.64
N THR A 888 -4.52 -12.91 9.72
CA THR A 888 -5.59 -11.93 9.98
C THR A 888 -5.55 -10.72 9.04
N SER A 889 -4.37 -10.38 8.52
CA SER A 889 -4.18 -9.20 7.65
C SER A 889 -4.06 -9.57 6.17
N TYR A 890 -3.54 -10.76 5.87
CA TYR A 890 -3.16 -11.25 4.55
C TYR A 890 -3.81 -12.62 4.23
N GLY A 891 -4.59 -13.22 5.14
CA GLY A 891 -5.21 -14.53 4.88
C GLY A 891 -6.22 -14.51 3.72
N MET A 892 -6.74 -13.34 3.37
CA MET A 892 -7.58 -13.13 2.18
C MET A 892 -6.86 -13.46 0.86
N TYR A 893 -5.52 -13.44 0.82
CA TYR A 893 -4.76 -13.81 -0.38
C TYR A 893 -4.70 -15.34 -0.59
N CYS A 894 -5.18 -16.16 0.35
CA CYS A 894 -5.38 -17.59 0.12
C CYS A 894 -6.71 -17.81 -0.60
N GLU A 895 -6.64 -17.85 -1.92
CA GLU A 895 -7.81 -17.92 -2.79
C GLU A 895 -8.34 -19.35 -2.95
N ASN A 896 -9.51 -19.48 -3.58
CA ASN A 896 -10.09 -20.77 -3.99
C ASN A 896 -10.26 -21.82 -2.86
N GLY A 897 -10.53 -21.35 -1.64
CA GLY A 897 -10.70 -22.22 -0.47
C GLY A 897 -9.39 -22.74 0.11
N GLY A 898 -8.25 -22.16 -0.27
CA GLY A 898 -6.97 -22.38 0.37
C GLY A 898 -7.00 -21.98 1.85
N LYS A 899 -6.44 -22.81 2.73
CA LYS A 899 -6.40 -22.50 4.15
C LYS A 899 -5.16 -21.65 4.46
N CYS A 900 -5.34 -20.44 4.98
CA CYS A 900 -4.20 -19.66 5.47
C CYS A 900 -3.58 -20.34 6.70
N VAL A 901 -2.27 -20.51 6.65
CA VAL A 901 -1.43 -21.08 7.71
C VAL A 901 -0.41 -20.02 8.09
N GLU A 902 -0.48 -19.59 9.35
CA GLU A 902 0.46 -18.63 9.93
C GLU A 902 1.87 -19.24 9.96
N LYS A 903 2.88 -18.44 9.64
CA LYS A 903 4.29 -18.81 9.69
C LYS A 903 5.07 -17.77 10.48
N TYR A 904 6.21 -18.18 11.04
CA TYR A 904 7.08 -17.28 11.80
C TYR A 904 7.61 -16.09 10.97
N ASN A 905 7.67 -16.21 9.64
CA ASN A 905 8.13 -15.19 8.69
C ASN A 905 7.04 -14.71 7.73
N GLY A 906 5.76 -14.91 8.05
CA GLY A 906 4.65 -14.51 7.19
C GLY A 906 3.46 -15.45 7.27
N TYR A 907 2.89 -15.78 6.12
CA TYR A 907 1.81 -16.75 6.00
C TYR A 907 2.03 -17.62 4.77
N SER A 908 1.35 -18.75 4.71
CA SER A 908 1.29 -19.59 3.51
C SER A 908 -0.10 -20.14 3.32
N CYS A 909 -0.46 -20.45 2.08
CA CYS A 909 -1.75 -21.03 1.78
C CYS A 909 -1.60 -22.55 1.58
N ASP A 910 -2.31 -23.33 2.40
CA ASP A 910 -2.44 -24.77 2.21
C ASP A 910 -3.50 -25.05 1.13
N CYS A 911 -3.01 -25.44 -0.06
CA CYS A 911 -3.83 -25.76 -1.22
C CYS A 911 -4.10 -27.26 -1.38
N SER A 912 -3.71 -28.10 -0.41
CA SER A 912 -3.76 -29.57 -0.53
C SER A 912 -5.15 -30.13 -0.81
N LYS A 913 -6.20 -29.49 -0.29
CA LYS A 913 -7.62 -29.86 -0.44
C LYS A 913 -8.36 -29.10 -1.54
N THR A 914 -7.64 -28.38 -2.40
CA THR A 914 -8.21 -27.56 -3.47
C THR A 914 -7.79 -28.11 -4.84
N ALA A 915 -8.52 -27.77 -5.91
CA ALA A 915 -8.10 -28.07 -7.28
C ALA A 915 -7.02 -27.12 -7.84
N TYR A 916 -6.33 -26.37 -6.97
CA TYR A 916 -5.35 -25.35 -7.31
C TYR A 916 -4.01 -25.59 -6.59
N ASP A 917 -2.93 -25.09 -7.15
CA ASP A 917 -1.56 -25.09 -6.64
C ASP A 917 -1.04 -23.64 -6.46
N GLY A 918 0.22 -23.49 -6.06
CA GLY A 918 0.90 -22.21 -5.93
C GLY A 918 0.79 -21.60 -4.53
N PRO A 919 1.55 -20.53 -4.24
CA PRO A 919 1.69 -19.96 -2.90
C PRO A 919 0.38 -19.38 -2.33
N PHE A 920 -0.57 -19.07 -3.21
CA PHE A 920 -1.85 -18.43 -2.92
C PHE A 920 -3.06 -19.27 -3.35
N CYS A 921 -2.85 -20.54 -3.76
CA CYS A 921 -3.89 -21.43 -4.27
C CYS A 921 -4.64 -20.90 -5.50
N ILE A 922 -3.91 -20.23 -6.42
CA ILE A 922 -4.45 -19.64 -7.65
C ILE A 922 -3.99 -20.36 -8.93
N LYS A 923 -3.01 -21.27 -8.86
CA LYS A 923 -2.49 -21.96 -10.05
C LYS A 923 -3.40 -23.14 -10.39
N ASP A 924 -4.09 -23.09 -11.51
CA ASP A 924 -4.98 -24.17 -11.94
C ASP A 924 -4.25 -25.51 -12.10
N VAL A 925 -4.87 -26.58 -11.62
CA VAL A 925 -4.46 -27.94 -11.97
C VAL A 925 -5.39 -28.46 -13.07
N GLY A 926 -4.78 -28.78 -14.22
CA GLY A 926 -5.49 -29.21 -15.42
C GLY A 926 -4.74 -30.31 -16.18
N ALA A 927 -5.45 -31.05 -17.03
CA ALA A 927 -4.88 -32.08 -17.89
C ALA A 927 -5.60 -32.18 -19.22
N PHE A 928 -4.88 -32.65 -20.23
CA PHE A 928 -5.44 -32.96 -21.54
C PHE A 928 -5.87 -34.43 -21.61
N PHE A 929 -7.04 -34.69 -22.20
CA PHE A 929 -7.61 -36.02 -22.41
C PHE A 929 -7.66 -36.33 -23.91
N GLU A 930 -7.05 -37.43 -24.32
CA GLU A 930 -7.16 -37.98 -25.67
C GLU A 930 -8.37 -38.92 -25.81
N GLU A 931 -8.74 -39.25 -27.05
CA GLU A 931 -9.84 -40.19 -27.33
C GLU A 931 -9.61 -41.53 -26.61
N GLY A 932 -10.58 -41.96 -25.81
CA GLY A 932 -10.52 -43.21 -25.06
C GLY A 932 -9.88 -43.14 -23.67
N MET A 933 -9.28 -42.01 -23.28
CA MET A 933 -8.70 -41.83 -21.94
C MET A 933 -9.77 -41.70 -20.87
N TRP A 934 -9.47 -42.18 -19.65
CA TRP A 934 -10.33 -41.99 -18.49
C TRP A 934 -9.56 -41.92 -17.19
N LEU A 935 -10.13 -41.16 -16.25
CA LEU A 935 -9.70 -41.09 -14.86
C LEU A 935 -10.88 -41.48 -13.98
N ARG A 936 -10.65 -42.41 -13.05
CA ARG A 936 -11.62 -42.87 -12.06
C ARG A 936 -11.10 -42.54 -10.66
N TYR A 937 -11.92 -41.84 -9.89
CA TYR A 937 -11.71 -41.63 -8.46
C TYR A 937 -12.69 -42.49 -7.66
N ASN A 938 -12.19 -43.32 -6.75
CA ASN A 938 -12.99 -44.14 -5.85
C ASN A 938 -13.20 -43.44 -4.51
N PHE A 939 -14.46 -43.19 -4.12
CA PHE A 939 -14.78 -42.55 -2.83
C PHE A 939 -14.43 -43.45 -1.63
N GLN A 940 -14.27 -44.76 -1.84
CA GLN A 940 -13.90 -45.73 -0.81
C GLN A 940 -12.69 -46.57 -1.25
N SER A 941 -11.70 -46.74 -0.36
CA SER A 941 -10.49 -47.54 -0.64
C SER A 941 -10.79 -49.04 -0.52
N PRO A 942 -10.36 -49.90 -1.46
CA PRO A 942 -10.43 -51.34 -1.27
C PRO A 942 -9.31 -51.78 -0.32
N GLY A 943 -9.56 -51.88 0.99
CA GLY A 943 -8.62 -52.55 1.89
C GLY A 943 -8.56 -52.20 3.38
N ILE A 944 -9.44 -51.35 3.95
CA ILE A 944 -9.33 -51.03 5.39
C ILE A 944 -10.15 -52.02 6.22
N SER A 945 -9.43 -52.84 6.99
CA SER A 945 -9.97 -53.75 8.00
C SER A 945 -10.63 -52.98 9.15
N VAL A 946 -11.75 -53.51 9.63
CA VAL A 946 -12.67 -52.96 10.64
C VAL A 946 -11.99 -52.62 11.99
N LYS A 947 -10.72 -52.97 12.20
CA LYS A 947 -9.98 -52.69 13.44
C LYS A 947 -9.46 -51.25 13.59
N ASP A 948 -9.17 -50.53 12.50
CA ASP A 948 -8.58 -49.18 12.60
C ASP A 948 -9.61 -48.04 12.78
N LEU A 949 -10.90 -48.32 12.60
CA LEU A 949 -11.96 -47.32 12.75
C LEU A 949 -12.34 -47.08 14.23
N VAL A 950 -11.99 -48.02 15.13
CA VAL A 950 -12.38 -47.99 16.54
C VAL A 950 -11.55 -46.98 17.37
N SER A 951 -10.42 -46.50 16.85
CA SER A 951 -9.55 -45.56 17.57
C SER A 951 -9.86 -44.07 17.36
N ARG A 952 -10.78 -43.70 16.46
CA ARG A 952 -11.08 -42.28 16.16
C ARG A 952 -12.44 -41.78 16.63
N THR A 953 -13.27 -42.65 17.22
CA THR A 953 -14.64 -42.28 17.64
C THR A 953 -14.89 -42.66 19.09
N MET A 954 -14.14 -42.03 20.01
CA MET A 954 -14.52 -41.96 21.41
C MET A 954 -14.74 -40.50 21.77
N LEU A 955 -15.96 -40.02 21.51
CA LEU A 955 -16.71 -39.02 22.27
C LEU A 955 -18.04 -38.75 21.52
N SER A 956 -19.02 -39.64 21.69
CA SER A 956 -20.44 -39.32 21.91
C SER A 956 -21.36 -40.50 21.53
N SER A 957 -22.10 -40.95 22.54
CA SER A 957 -23.34 -41.76 22.55
C SER A 957 -23.41 -43.11 21.81
N THR A 958 -23.63 -44.12 22.65
CA THR A 958 -24.28 -45.41 22.44
C THR A 958 -25.38 -45.44 21.37
N ASP A 959 -25.19 -46.25 20.33
CA ASP A 959 -26.16 -47.27 19.90
C ASP A 959 -25.52 -48.27 18.93
N HIS A 960 -25.91 -49.54 19.07
CA HIS A 960 -25.43 -50.68 18.31
C HIS A 960 -26.18 -50.75 16.97
N ASP A 961 -25.52 -50.51 15.83
CA ASP A 961 -25.85 -51.24 14.60
C ASP A 961 -24.66 -51.32 13.63
N ASN A 962 -24.36 -52.53 13.17
CA ASN A 962 -23.28 -52.83 12.23
C ASN A 962 -23.78 -52.68 10.80
N THR A 963 -23.67 -51.49 10.21
CA THR A 963 -23.83 -51.28 8.77
C THR A 963 -22.74 -50.35 8.23
N VAL A 964 -22.31 -50.61 6.98
CA VAL A 964 -21.34 -49.81 6.21
C VAL A 964 -21.66 -48.31 6.36
N PRO A 965 -20.69 -47.40 6.55
CA PRO A 965 -20.98 -45.97 6.65
C PRO A 965 -21.57 -45.50 5.32
N ASP A 966 -22.90 -45.35 5.32
CA ASP A 966 -23.69 -44.95 4.18
C ASP A 966 -23.54 -43.43 3.98
N LEU A 967 -22.72 -43.04 3.00
CA LEU A 967 -22.46 -41.63 2.70
C LEU A 967 -23.70 -41.05 1.99
N ARG A 968 -24.57 -40.38 2.75
CA ARG A 968 -25.78 -39.72 2.23
C ARG A 968 -25.54 -38.23 2.07
N LEU A 969 -25.60 -37.72 0.84
CA LEU A 969 -25.39 -36.30 0.54
C LEU A 969 -26.73 -35.58 0.31
N ASN A 970 -27.06 -34.66 1.20
CA ASN A 970 -28.14 -33.69 1.00
C ASN A 970 -27.66 -32.38 0.35
N LYS A 971 -26.33 -32.18 0.28
CA LYS A 971 -25.69 -31.06 -0.40
C LYS A 971 -24.44 -31.52 -1.13
N GLU A 972 -24.22 -30.99 -2.33
CA GLU A 972 -22.97 -31.16 -3.04
C GLU A 972 -22.62 -29.92 -3.86
N ALA A 973 -21.31 -29.74 -4.10
CA ALA A 973 -20.76 -28.68 -4.93
C ALA A 973 -19.80 -29.30 -5.96
N LEU A 974 -20.03 -29.01 -7.23
CA LEU A 974 -19.17 -29.42 -8.34
C LEU A 974 -18.69 -28.15 -9.06
N SER A 975 -17.37 -28.00 -9.18
CA SER A 975 -16.77 -26.95 -9.99
C SER A 975 -15.70 -27.54 -10.88
N PHE A 976 -15.65 -27.12 -12.14
CA PHE A 976 -14.60 -27.49 -13.09
C PHE A 976 -14.59 -26.54 -14.29
N SER A 977 -13.52 -26.55 -15.06
CA SER A 977 -13.46 -25.90 -16.36
C SER A 977 -13.10 -26.90 -17.44
N PHE A 978 -13.61 -26.69 -18.65
CA PHE A 978 -13.35 -27.55 -19.78
C PHE A 978 -13.16 -26.77 -21.08
N SER A 979 -12.38 -27.31 -22.01
CA SER A 979 -12.31 -26.84 -23.40
C SER A 979 -12.36 -28.04 -24.34
N THR A 980 -13.25 -28.00 -25.32
CA THR A 980 -13.35 -29.06 -26.35
C THR A 980 -13.88 -28.51 -27.66
N THR A 981 -13.56 -29.21 -28.75
CA THR A 981 -14.14 -29.01 -30.08
C THR A 981 -14.98 -30.21 -30.52
N LYS A 982 -15.14 -31.22 -29.66
CA LYS A 982 -15.85 -32.46 -29.93
C LYS A 982 -17.23 -32.44 -29.26
N SER A 983 -18.24 -32.91 -29.98
CA SER A 983 -19.62 -33.07 -29.51
C SER A 983 -20.27 -34.19 -30.33
N PRO A 984 -21.11 -35.06 -29.71
CA PRO A 984 -21.41 -35.13 -28.28
C PRO A 984 -20.28 -35.79 -27.46
N CYS A 985 -20.21 -35.49 -26.15
CA CYS A 985 -19.27 -36.15 -25.24
C CYS A 985 -19.71 -36.05 -23.77
N VAL A 986 -19.27 -37.00 -22.93
CA VAL A 986 -19.47 -36.98 -21.46
C VAL A 986 -18.25 -36.32 -20.80
N LEU A 987 -18.46 -35.25 -20.02
CA LEU A 987 -17.38 -34.54 -19.33
C LEU A 987 -17.07 -35.18 -17.97
N LEU A 988 -18.12 -35.44 -17.21
CA LEU A 988 -18.05 -35.94 -15.84
C LEU A 988 -19.25 -36.84 -15.53
N TYR A 989 -19.00 -37.95 -14.83
CA TYR A 989 -20.04 -38.87 -14.38
C TYR A 989 -19.74 -39.37 -12.97
N ILE A 990 -20.72 -39.25 -12.06
CA ILE A 990 -20.64 -39.75 -10.68
C ILE A 990 -21.67 -40.84 -10.52
N SER A 991 -21.22 -42.05 -10.21
CA SER A 991 -22.06 -43.22 -9.95
C SER A 991 -22.28 -43.46 -8.46
N SER A 992 -23.34 -44.18 -8.11
CA SER A 992 -23.57 -44.70 -6.76
C SER A 992 -23.80 -46.22 -6.72
N TYR A 993 -23.83 -46.78 -5.51
CA TYR A 993 -24.26 -48.16 -5.29
C TYR A 993 -25.78 -48.36 -5.37
N THR A 994 -26.56 -47.29 -5.21
CA THR A 994 -28.04 -47.27 -5.24
C THR A 994 -28.62 -47.01 -6.63
N GLN A 995 -27.78 -46.89 -7.67
CA GLN A 995 -28.13 -46.46 -9.04
C GLN A 995 -28.45 -44.96 -9.19
N ASP A 996 -28.28 -44.18 -8.13
CA ASP A 996 -28.27 -42.72 -8.20
C ASP A 996 -27.05 -42.26 -9.02
N TYR A 997 -27.21 -41.20 -9.81
CA TYR A 997 -26.11 -40.62 -10.56
C TYR A 997 -26.25 -39.12 -10.81
N MET A 998 -25.10 -38.48 -11.01
CA MET A 998 -24.99 -37.12 -11.56
C MET A 998 -24.09 -37.16 -12.78
N ALA A 999 -24.52 -36.54 -13.88
CA ALA A 999 -23.76 -36.49 -15.13
C ALA A 999 -23.72 -35.08 -15.72
N VAL A 1000 -22.58 -34.72 -16.30
CA VAL A 1000 -22.42 -33.49 -17.10
C VAL A 1000 -21.93 -33.87 -18.49
N LEU A 1001 -22.68 -33.48 -19.52
CA LEU A 1001 -22.44 -33.89 -20.89
C LEU A 1001 -22.69 -32.75 -21.88
N VAL A 1002 -22.06 -32.83 -23.05
CA VAL A 1002 -22.29 -31.94 -24.19
C VAL A 1002 -23.15 -32.68 -25.20
N LYS A 1003 -24.33 -32.14 -25.51
CA LYS A 1003 -25.27 -32.70 -26.49
C LYS A 1003 -24.72 -32.59 -27.92
N PRO A 1004 -25.27 -33.33 -28.92
CA PRO A 1004 -24.84 -33.24 -30.32
C PRO A 1004 -24.97 -31.83 -30.93
N SER A 1005 -25.84 -30.98 -30.37
CA SER A 1005 -25.97 -29.58 -30.75
C SER A 1005 -24.87 -28.66 -30.21
N GLY A 1006 -23.99 -29.19 -29.34
CA GLY A 1006 -22.95 -28.45 -28.65
C GLY A 1006 -23.37 -27.84 -27.31
N ASN A 1007 -24.64 -27.95 -26.92
CA ASN A 1007 -25.13 -27.35 -25.67
C ASN A 1007 -24.77 -28.23 -24.46
N LEU A 1008 -24.49 -27.59 -23.33
CA LEU A 1008 -24.18 -28.28 -22.07
C LEU A 1008 -25.47 -28.76 -21.41
N GLN A 1009 -25.46 -29.98 -20.87
CA GLN A 1009 -26.58 -30.56 -20.12
C GLN A 1009 -26.09 -31.21 -18.84
N ILE A 1010 -26.82 -30.96 -17.75
CA ILE A 1010 -26.60 -31.61 -16.45
C ILE A 1010 -27.77 -32.53 -16.18
N ARG A 1011 -27.49 -33.73 -15.68
CA ARG A 1011 -28.49 -34.74 -15.36
C ARG A 1011 -28.36 -35.20 -13.92
N TYR A 1012 -29.49 -35.31 -13.24
CA TYR A 1012 -29.63 -35.89 -11.91
C TYR A 1012 -30.62 -37.05 -11.92
N ASN A 1013 -30.22 -38.19 -11.38
CA ASN A 1013 -31.11 -39.26 -11.00
C ASN A 1013 -30.83 -39.63 -9.54
N LEU A 1014 -31.72 -39.24 -8.63
CA LEU A 1014 -31.59 -39.49 -7.19
C LEU A 1014 -32.65 -40.49 -6.68
N GLY A 1015 -33.41 -41.12 -7.58
CA GLY A 1015 -34.56 -41.96 -7.22
C GLY A 1015 -35.88 -41.17 -7.06
N GLY A 1016 -36.99 -41.90 -6.95
CA GLY A 1016 -38.35 -41.35 -6.83
C GLY A 1016 -39.06 -41.01 -8.16
N THR A 1017 -38.30 -40.83 -9.24
CA THR A 1017 -38.83 -40.54 -10.59
C THR A 1017 -38.48 -41.66 -11.58
N GLY A 1018 -39.29 -41.85 -12.62
CA GLY A 1018 -39.07 -42.87 -13.65
C GLY A 1018 -38.02 -42.49 -14.71
N GLU A 1019 -37.70 -41.19 -14.82
CA GLU A 1019 -36.78 -40.59 -15.80
C GLU A 1019 -35.88 -39.56 -15.09
N PRO A 1020 -34.63 -39.38 -15.53
CA PRO A 1020 -33.70 -38.43 -14.92
C PRO A 1020 -34.13 -36.97 -15.13
N TYR A 1021 -33.82 -36.10 -14.16
CA TYR A 1021 -34.04 -34.67 -14.27
C TYR A 1021 -32.90 -34.01 -15.06
N ASN A 1022 -33.26 -33.42 -16.21
CA ASN A 1022 -32.31 -32.84 -17.15
C ASN A 1022 -32.38 -31.30 -17.12
N ILE A 1023 -31.24 -30.67 -16.90
CA ILE A 1023 -31.05 -29.22 -16.97
C ILE A 1023 -30.27 -28.91 -18.24
N ASP A 1024 -30.96 -28.38 -19.24
CA ASP A 1024 -30.35 -27.88 -20.48
C ASP A 1024 -29.82 -26.46 -20.26
N VAL A 1025 -28.50 -26.33 -20.25
CA VAL A 1025 -27.80 -25.09 -19.96
C VAL A 1025 -27.47 -24.41 -21.28
N ASP A 1026 -28.17 -23.30 -21.52
CA ASP A 1026 -27.93 -22.42 -22.67
C ASP A 1026 -28.18 -23.09 -24.04
N HIS A 1027 -28.47 -22.27 -25.06
CA HIS A 1027 -28.66 -22.74 -26.44
C HIS A 1027 -27.41 -22.55 -27.31
N ARG A 1028 -26.29 -22.12 -26.72
CA ARG A 1028 -25.02 -21.87 -27.39
C ARG A 1028 -24.13 -23.11 -27.41
N ASN A 1029 -23.38 -23.26 -28.50
CA ASN A 1029 -22.41 -24.34 -28.68
C ASN A 1029 -21.15 -24.09 -27.82
N MET A 1030 -20.95 -24.97 -26.82
CA MET A 1030 -19.82 -24.99 -25.89
C MET A 1030 -18.64 -25.84 -26.37
N ALA A 1031 -18.81 -26.60 -27.46
CA ALA A 1031 -17.73 -27.32 -28.14
C ALA A 1031 -17.00 -26.42 -29.16
N ASN A 1032 -16.60 -25.22 -28.74
CA ASN A 1032 -16.02 -24.17 -29.58
C ASN A 1032 -14.49 -24.02 -29.43
N GLY A 1033 -13.86 -24.86 -28.61
CA GLY A 1033 -12.42 -24.84 -28.32
C GLY A 1033 -11.98 -23.76 -27.31
N GLN A 1034 -12.89 -22.97 -26.75
CA GLN A 1034 -12.61 -22.01 -25.68
C GLN A 1034 -12.78 -22.67 -24.30
N PRO A 1035 -12.08 -22.19 -23.25
CA PRO A 1035 -12.29 -22.64 -21.89
C PRO A 1035 -13.62 -22.11 -21.34
N HIS A 1036 -14.44 -23.03 -20.85
CA HIS A 1036 -15.70 -22.76 -20.16
C HIS A 1036 -15.62 -23.21 -18.70
N SER A 1037 -16.14 -22.41 -17.77
CA SER A 1037 -16.18 -22.72 -16.34
C SER A 1037 -17.59 -23.09 -15.91
N VAL A 1038 -17.75 -24.19 -15.18
CA VAL A 1038 -19.03 -24.70 -14.72
C VAL A 1038 -18.98 -24.85 -13.20
N ASN A 1039 -19.92 -24.22 -12.50
CA ASN A 1039 -20.11 -24.37 -11.06
C ASN A 1039 -21.56 -24.77 -10.78
N VAL A 1040 -21.75 -25.83 -10.00
CA VAL A 1040 -23.05 -26.42 -9.71
C VAL A 1040 -23.09 -26.67 -8.21
N THR A 1041 -24.04 -26.08 -7.51
CA THR A 1041 -24.29 -26.36 -6.10
C THR A 1041 -25.71 -26.84 -5.91
N ARG A 1042 -25.89 -27.97 -5.25
CA ARG A 1042 -27.21 -28.46 -4.84
C ARG A 1042 -27.32 -28.40 -3.33
N ASN A 1043 -28.44 -27.87 -2.86
CA ASN A 1043 -28.86 -27.90 -1.47
C ASN A 1043 -30.28 -28.45 -1.41
N GLU A 1044 -30.42 -29.71 -1.00
CA GLU A 1044 -31.70 -30.44 -1.02
C GLU A 1044 -32.33 -30.44 -2.42
N ARG A 1045 -33.42 -29.71 -2.64
CA ARG A 1045 -34.09 -29.63 -3.94
C ARG A 1045 -33.52 -28.53 -4.83
N ASP A 1046 -32.87 -27.54 -4.25
CA ASP A 1046 -32.44 -26.34 -4.97
C ASP A 1046 -31.08 -26.56 -5.61
N ILE A 1047 -30.98 -26.31 -6.91
CA ILE A 1047 -29.76 -26.43 -7.71
C ILE A 1047 -29.42 -25.04 -8.24
N VAL A 1048 -28.26 -24.51 -7.88
CA VAL A 1048 -27.72 -23.26 -8.43
C VAL A 1048 -26.60 -23.59 -9.40
N LEU A 1049 -26.75 -23.13 -10.63
CA LEU A 1049 -25.80 -23.34 -11.71
C LEU A 1049 -25.22 -22.01 -12.19
N GLN A 1050 -23.91 -21.92 -12.26
CA GLN A 1050 -23.19 -20.81 -12.88
C GLN A 1050 -22.33 -21.34 -14.02
N LEU A 1051 -22.58 -20.83 -15.22
CA LEU A 1051 -21.76 -21.08 -16.40
C LEU A 1051 -20.95 -19.82 -16.72
N ASP A 1052 -19.65 -19.96 -16.90
CA ASP A 1052 -18.70 -18.88 -17.15
C ASP A 1052 -18.89 -17.70 -16.18
N HIS A 1053 -18.99 -16.49 -16.74
CA HIS A 1053 -19.25 -15.25 -15.99
C HIS A 1053 -20.74 -14.87 -16.07
N TYR A 1054 -21.60 -15.78 -16.54
CA TYR A 1054 -23.04 -15.54 -16.55
C TYR A 1054 -23.60 -15.59 -15.12
N PRO A 1055 -24.66 -14.81 -14.82
CA PRO A 1055 -25.31 -14.87 -13.51
C PRO A 1055 -25.75 -16.29 -13.15
N PRO A 1056 -25.65 -16.72 -11.88
CA PRO A 1056 -26.15 -18.02 -11.46
C PRO A 1056 -27.65 -18.18 -11.74
N ALA A 1057 -28.03 -19.32 -12.30
CA ALA A 1057 -29.41 -19.72 -12.55
C ALA A 1057 -29.84 -20.78 -11.53
N SER A 1058 -31.03 -20.61 -10.95
CA SER A 1058 -31.59 -21.56 -9.98
C SER A 1058 -32.61 -22.48 -10.63
N TYR A 1059 -32.51 -23.76 -10.33
CA TYR A 1059 -33.41 -24.84 -10.73
C TYR A 1059 -33.86 -25.60 -9.46
N SER A 1060 -34.96 -26.34 -9.55
CA SER A 1060 -35.44 -27.13 -8.42
C SER A 1060 -35.81 -28.54 -8.88
N LEU A 1061 -35.37 -29.55 -8.12
CA LEU A 1061 -35.70 -30.95 -8.38
C LEU A 1061 -37.22 -31.17 -8.30
N PRO A 1062 -37.79 -32.03 -9.17
CA PRO A 1062 -39.22 -32.35 -9.13
C PRO A 1062 -39.67 -32.83 -7.75
N THR A 1063 -40.90 -32.52 -7.35
CA THR A 1063 -41.45 -32.91 -6.03
C THR A 1063 -41.41 -34.42 -5.78
N ALA A 1064 -41.58 -35.23 -6.84
CA ALA A 1064 -41.49 -36.69 -6.82
C ALA A 1064 -40.06 -37.24 -6.76
N SER A 1065 -39.03 -36.43 -7.04
CA SER A 1065 -37.63 -36.84 -6.90
C SER A 1065 -37.24 -36.88 -5.42
N ASP A 1066 -36.39 -37.85 -5.07
CA ASP A 1066 -35.69 -37.85 -3.80
C ASP A 1066 -34.72 -36.65 -3.72
N THR A 1067 -34.32 -36.32 -2.49
CA THR A 1067 -33.41 -35.22 -2.15
C THR A 1067 -32.05 -35.71 -1.66
N GLN A 1068 -31.86 -37.01 -1.48
CA GLN A 1068 -30.58 -37.59 -1.03
C GLN A 1068 -29.85 -38.25 -2.20
N PHE A 1069 -28.56 -37.94 -2.35
CA PHE A 1069 -27.68 -38.71 -3.23
C PHE A 1069 -27.01 -39.80 -2.39
N ASN A 1070 -27.48 -41.04 -2.55
CA ASN A 1070 -27.15 -42.14 -1.65
C ASN A 1070 -25.91 -42.90 -2.12
N SER A 1071 -24.97 -43.13 -1.20
CA SER A 1071 -23.80 -44.00 -1.37
C SER A 1071 -22.98 -43.78 -2.67
N PRO A 1072 -22.43 -42.57 -2.94
CA PRO A 1072 -21.55 -42.34 -4.09
C PRO A 1072 -20.38 -43.35 -4.17
N LYS A 1073 -20.21 -43.96 -5.34
CA LYS A 1073 -19.28 -45.07 -5.60
C LYS A 1073 -18.00 -44.58 -6.25
N ALA A 1074 -18.11 -43.92 -7.41
CA ALA A 1074 -16.96 -43.45 -8.17
C ALA A 1074 -17.28 -42.19 -9.00
N LEU A 1075 -16.25 -41.37 -9.24
CA LEU A 1075 -16.28 -40.22 -10.13
C LEU A 1075 -15.39 -40.50 -11.34
N PHE A 1076 -15.92 -40.32 -12.54
CA PHE A 1076 -15.24 -40.52 -13.82
C PHE A 1076 -15.06 -39.19 -14.56
N LEU A 1077 -13.86 -38.99 -15.11
CA LEU A 1077 -13.53 -37.91 -16.05
C LEU A 1077 -13.06 -38.54 -17.36
N GLY A 1078 -13.47 -37.97 -18.49
CA GLY A 1078 -13.16 -38.56 -19.80
C GLY A 1078 -14.17 -39.63 -20.20
N LYS A 1079 -13.68 -40.82 -20.54
CA LYS A 1079 -14.52 -41.98 -20.85
C LYS A 1079 -15.06 -42.66 -19.57
N VAL A 1080 -16.32 -43.07 -19.59
CA VAL A 1080 -16.98 -43.77 -18.49
C VAL A 1080 -16.87 -45.28 -18.70
N ILE A 1081 -16.38 -46.02 -17.71
CA ILE A 1081 -16.22 -47.49 -17.77
C ILE A 1081 -16.95 -48.21 -16.63
N GLU A 1082 -18.03 -47.62 -16.14
CA GLU A 1082 -18.81 -48.18 -15.03
C GLU A 1082 -19.46 -49.53 -15.40
N THR A 1083 -19.50 -50.45 -14.44
CA THR A 1083 -20.11 -51.78 -14.61
C THR A 1083 -21.53 -51.74 -14.03
N GLY A 1084 -22.55 -51.75 -14.88
CA GLY A 1084 -23.96 -51.71 -14.44
C GLY A 1084 -24.92 -51.18 -15.53
N LYS A 1085 -26.17 -50.95 -15.15
CA LYS A 1085 -27.17 -50.30 -16.02
C LYS A 1085 -26.85 -48.80 -16.12
N ILE A 1086 -26.21 -48.39 -17.22
CA ILE A 1086 -25.95 -46.98 -17.54
C ILE A 1086 -27.12 -46.44 -18.36
N ASP A 1087 -27.45 -45.17 -18.15
CA ASP A 1087 -28.43 -44.44 -18.97
C ASP A 1087 -28.07 -44.51 -20.47
N GLN A 1088 -29.08 -44.67 -21.33
CA GLN A 1088 -28.89 -44.90 -22.76
C GLN A 1088 -28.17 -43.74 -23.45
N ASP A 1089 -28.46 -42.48 -23.07
CA ASP A 1089 -27.83 -41.31 -23.68
C ASP A 1089 -26.38 -41.15 -23.21
N ILE A 1090 -26.10 -41.46 -21.94
CA ILE A 1090 -24.73 -41.47 -21.42
C ILE A 1090 -23.92 -42.53 -22.16
N TYR A 1091 -24.47 -43.74 -22.34
CA TYR A 1091 -23.83 -44.79 -23.12
C TYR A 1091 -23.55 -44.36 -24.57
N GLN A 1092 -24.50 -43.67 -25.20
CA GLN A 1092 -24.35 -43.15 -26.57
C GLN A 1092 -23.25 -42.09 -26.68
N TYR A 1093 -23.16 -41.14 -25.75
CA TYR A 1093 -22.18 -40.05 -25.79
C TYR A 1093 -20.79 -40.44 -25.25
N ASN A 1094 -20.65 -41.66 -24.75
CA ASN A 1094 -19.42 -42.20 -24.18
C ASN A 1094 -18.46 -42.82 -25.22
N THR A 1095 -18.81 -42.80 -26.51
CA THR A 1095 -17.97 -43.32 -27.60
C THR A 1095 -17.74 -42.24 -28.67
N PRO A 1096 -16.53 -41.67 -28.81
CA PRO A 1096 -15.25 -42.11 -28.22
C PRO A 1096 -14.98 -41.64 -26.77
N GLY A 1097 -15.85 -40.81 -26.19
CA GLY A 1097 -15.65 -40.18 -24.87
C GLY A 1097 -15.27 -38.70 -25.00
N PHE A 1098 -14.85 -38.07 -23.91
CA PHE A 1098 -14.36 -36.69 -23.95
C PHE A 1098 -12.94 -36.59 -24.48
N THR A 1099 -12.70 -35.57 -25.31
CA THR A 1099 -11.39 -35.19 -25.81
C THR A 1099 -11.25 -33.69 -25.71
N GLY A 1100 -10.19 -33.22 -25.07
CA GLY A 1100 -10.02 -31.82 -24.74
C GLY A 1100 -9.37 -31.63 -23.37
N CYS A 1101 -9.53 -30.44 -22.80
CA CYS A 1101 -8.90 -30.06 -21.54
C CYS A 1101 -9.91 -30.06 -20.41
N LEU A 1102 -9.56 -30.65 -19.27
CA LEU A 1102 -10.28 -30.47 -18.01
C LEU A 1102 -9.33 -29.80 -17.01
N SER A 1103 -9.80 -28.79 -16.30
CA SER A 1103 -9.06 -28.12 -15.23
C SER A 1103 -9.97 -27.77 -14.06
N ARG A 1104 -9.36 -27.47 -12.90
CA ARG A 1104 -10.07 -27.02 -11.68
C ARG A 1104 -11.16 -28.01 -11.21
N VAL A 1105 -11.03 -29.30 -11.54
CA VAL A 1105 -12.06 -30.29 -11.22
C VAL A 1105 -12.08 -30.52 -9.72
N GLN A 1106 -13.16 -30.07 -9.08
CA GLN A 1106 -13.40 -30.21 -7.66
C GLN A 1106 -14.84 -30.63 -7.39
N PHE A 1107 -15.00 -31.74 -6.67
CA PHE A 1107 -16.27 -32.21 -6.15
C PHE A 1107 -16.20 -32.20 -4.62
N ASN A 1108 -16.96 -31.32 -3.98
CA ASN A 1108 -16.86 -31.02 -2.55
C ASN A 1108 -15.41 -30.66 -2.16
N GLN A 1109 -14.74 -31.47 -1.33
CA GLN A 1109 -13.33 -31.28 -0.92
C GLN A 1109 -12.36 -32.20 -1.71
N ILE A 1110 -12.83 -32.85 -2.78
CA ILE A 1110 -12.06 -33.82 -3.54
C ILE A 1110 -11.66 -33.20 -4.89
N ALA A 1111 -10.35 -33.17 -5.14
CA ALA A 1111 -9.76 -32.72 -6.41
C ALA A 1111 -9.16 -33.93 -7.17
N PRO A 1112 -9.97 -34.70 -7.92
CA PRO A 1112 -9.55 -35.98 -8.50
C PRO A 1112 -8.41 -35.83 -9.52
N LEU A 1113 -8.40 -34.74 -10.28
CA LEU A 1113 -7.36 -34.46 -11.26
C LEU A 1113 -6.01 -34.14 -10.61
N LYS A 1114 -6.03 -33.38 -9.51
CA LYS A 1114 -4.84 -33.08 -8.71
C LYS A 1114 -4.30 -34.33 -8.03
N ALA A 1115 -5.17 -35.19 -7.50
CA ALA A 1115 -4.76 -36.46 -6.90
C ALA A 1115 -4.08 -37.40 -7.91
N ALA A 1116 -4.45 -37.35 -9.20
CA ALA A 1116 -3.75 -38.10 -10.25
C ALA A 1116 -2.36 -37.53 -10.59
N LEU A 1117 -2.24 -36.19 -10.67
CA LEU A 1117 -1.01 -35.51 -11.11
C LEU A 1117 0.01 -35.27 -9.99
N ARG A 1118 -0.40 -35.35 -8.72
CA ARG A 1118 0.45 -35.16 -7.53
C ARG A 1118 0.39 -36.42 -6.67
N PRO A 1119 1.25 -37.42 -6.91
CA PRO A 1119 1.22 -38.67 -6.15
C PRO A 1119 1.47 -38.40 -4.66
N THR A 1120 0.44 -38.61 -3.85
CA THR A 1120 0.46 -38.53 -2.37
C THR A 1120 -0.21 -39.80 -1.81
N ASN A 1121 -0.40 -39.90 -0.49
CA ASN A 1121 -1.10 -41.03 0.14
C ASN A 1121 -2.54 -41.26 -0.40
N THR A 1122 -3.14 -40.32 -1.11
CA THR A 1122 -4.46 -40.46 -1.77
C THR A 1122 -4.38 -41.18 -3.13
N SER A 1123 -3.19 -41.51 -3.63
CA SER A 1123 -2.99 -42.17 -4.93
C SER A 1123 -3.64 -43.56 -5.02
N SER A 1124 -3.95 -44.20 -3.90
CA SER A 1124 -4.67 -45.49 -3.88
C SER A 1124 -6.14 -45.38 -4.31
N HIS A 1125 -6.69 -44.17 -4.35
CA HIS A 1125 -8.08 -43.91 -4.73
C HIS A 1125 -8.26 -43.59 -6.22
N VAL A 1126 -7.18 -43.36 -6.96
CA VAL A 1126 -7.23 -42.86 -8.34
C VAL A 1126 -6.68 -43.90 -9.31
N HIS A 1127 -7.44 -44.17 -10.36
CA HIS A 1127 -7.04 -45.06 -11.46
C HIS A 1127 -7.14 -44.29 -12.78
N VAL A 1128 -6.09 -44.37 -13.58
CA VAL A 1128 -5.99 -43.67 -14.87
C VAL A 1128 -5.67 -44.68 -15.95
N GLN A 1129 -6.32 -44.55 -17.11
CA GLN A 1129 -5.98 -45.28 -18.33
C GLN A 1129 -5.58 -44.30 -19.43
N GLY A 1130 -4.37 -44.48 -19.96
CA GLY A 1130 -3.70 -43.52 -20.84
C GLY A 1130 -2.63 -42.71 -20.08
N GLU A 1131 -1.86 -41.90 -20.81
CA GLU A 1131 -0.86 -41.00 -20.24
C GLU A 1131 -1.47 -39.63 -19.97
N LEU A 1132 -1.71 -39.31 -18.70
CA LEU A 1132 -2.30 -38.04 -18.29
C LEU A 1132 -1.22 -36.96 -18.21
N VAL A 1133 -1.23 -36.01 -19.15
CA VAL A 1133 -0.28 -34.91 -19.21
C VAL A 1133 -0.89 -33.64 -18.61
N GLU A 1134 -0.18 -33.03 -17.65
CA GLU A 1134 -0.57 -31.75 -17.05
C GLU A 1134 -0.62 -30.66 -18.13
N SER A 1135 -1.72 -29.90 -18.16
CA SER A 1135 -1.94 -28.88 -19.18
C SER A 1135 -2.75 -27.70 -18.65
N ASN A 1136 -2.40 -26.50 -19.10
CA ASN A 1136 -3.07 -25.24 -18.76
C ASN A 1136 -4.18 -24.84 -19.75
N CYS A 1137 -4.52 -25.72 -20.70
CA CYS A 1137 -5.41 -25.41 -21.83
C CYS A 1137 -6.91 -25.24 -21.50
N GLY A 1138 -7.28 -25.27 -20.22
CA GLY A 1138 -8.61 -24.93 -19.70
C GLY A 1138 -8.63 -23.72 -18.75
N ALA A 1139 -7.50 -23.04 -18.56
CA ALA A 1139 -7.37 -21.88 -17.67
C ALA A 1139 -7.83 -20.60 -18.37
N SER A 1140 -8.80 -19.88 -17.80
CA SER A 1140 -8.99 -18.47 -18.16
C SER A 1140 -7.72 -17.68 -17.78
N PRO A 1141 -7.24 -16.75 -18.61
CA PRO A 1141 -6.05 -15.95 -18.27
C PRO A 1141 -6.28 -15.24 -16.93
N LEU A 1142 -5.44 -15.55 -15.93
CA LEU A 1142 -5.51 -14.96 -14.61
C LEU A 1142 -5.08 -13.49 -14.64
N THR A 1143 -5.94 -12.60 -14.16
CA THR A 1143 -5.73 -11.17 -13.89
C THR A 1143 -5.29 -10.92 -12.45
N ILE A 1144 -4.38 -11.73 -11.91
CA ILE A 1144 -3.78 -11.52 -10.59
C ILE A 1144 -2.25 -11.59 -10.73
N PRO A 1145 -1.50 -10.54 -10.39
CA PRO A 1145 -0.05 -10.60 -10.40
C PRO A 1145 0.44 -11.56 -9.29
N PRO A 1146 1.43 -12.43 -9.57
CA PRO A 1146 2.08 -13.17 -8.51
C PRO A 1146 2.84 -12.17 -7.61
N MET A 1147 2.55 -12.19 -6.31
CA MET A 1147 3.48 -11.65 -5.33
C MET A 1147 4.78 -12.45 -5.40
N SER A 1148 5.90 -11.74 -5.38
CA SER A 1148 7.23 -12.30 -5.15
C SER A 1148 7.20 -13.19 -3.91
N ALA A 1149 7.55 -14.47 -4.06
CA ALA A 1149 7.92 -15.30 -2.93
C ALA A 1149 9.03 -14.56 -2.18
N ALA A 1150 8.83 -14.32 -0.89
CA ALA A 1150 9.91 -13.90 -0.02
C ALA A 1150 11.01 -14.97 -0.13
N THR A 1151 12.12 -14.60 -0.74
CA THR A 1151 13.33 -15.42 -0.75
C THR A 1151 13.76 -15.64 0.69
N ASP A 1152 13.69 -16.89 1.12
CA ASP A 1152 14.33 -17.41 2.32
C ASP A 1152 15.84 -17.16 2.22
N PRO A 1153 16.47 -16.36 3.11
CA PRO A 1153 17.89 -16.11 3.05
C PRO A 1153 18.77 -17.23 3.64
N TRP A 1154 18.23 -18.36 4.13
CA TRP A 1154 19.03 -19.32 4.92
C TRP A 1154 18.78 -20.82 4.67
N HIS A 1155 18.60 -21.23 3.42
CA HIS A 1155 19.01 -22.56 3.01
C HIS A 1155 20.37 -22.49 2.28
N LEU A 1156 21.45 -22.59 3.07
CA LEU A 1156 22.78 -22.88 2.55
C LEU A 1156 23.02 -24.38 2.68
N ASP A 1157 23.10 -25.06 1.54
CA ASP A 1157 23.81 -26.33 1.45
C ASP A 1157 25.26 -26.11 1.89
N SER A 1158 25.76 -27.08 2.64
CA SER A 1158 27.07 -27.11 3.27
C SER A 1158 28.23 -27.00 2.26
N ALA A 1159 28.98 -25.91 2.29
CA ALA A 1159 30.42 -25.90 2.00
C ALA A 1159 31.06 -24.61 2.56
N SER A 1160 32.12 -24.79 3.34
CA SER A 1160 32.91 -23.81 4.10
C SER A 1160 33.62 -22.74 3.25
N ALA A 1161 33.70 -21.49 3.75
CA ALA A 1161 34.95 -20.73 3.94
C ALA A 1161 34.71 -19.34 4.58
N ASP A 1162 35.37 -19.15 5.72
CA ASP A 1162 35.75 -18.00 6.57
C ASP A 1162 35.45 -16.52 6.22
N PHE A 1163 35.14 -15.78 7.31
CA PHE A 1163 35.04 -14.32 7.45
C PHE A 1163 36.41 -13.59 7.40
N PRO A 1164 36.44 -12.25 7.25
CA PRO A 1164 36.55 -11.41 8.45
C PRO A 1164 35.68 -10.13 8.47
N TYR A 1165 35.28 -9.77 9.69
CA TYR A 1165 34.54 -8.59 10.12
C TYR A 1165 35.45 -7.35 10.29
N ASN A 1166 34.89 -6.16 10.03
CA ASN A 1166 35.12 -4.87 10.71
C ASN A 1166 34.09 -3.88 10.13
N GLY A 1167 33.16 -3.22 10.81
CA GLY A 1167 33.02 -2.87 12.23
C GLY A 1167 33.14 -1.35 12.40
N GLN A 1168 32.01 -0.61 12.37
CA GLN A 1168 31.70 0.70 13.04
C GLN A 1168 30.51 1.38 12.32
N ALA A 1169 29.27 1.39 12.81
CA ALA A 1169 28.70 1.98 14.05
C ALA A 1169 28.49 3.52 14.00
N ILE A 1170 27.27 3.90 13.62
CA ILE A 1170 26.29 4.75 14.36
C ILE A 1170 26.72 6.15 14.83
N GLY A 1171 25.84 7.14 14.62
CA GLY A 1171 25.68 8.20 15.62
C GLY A 1171 25.00 9.49 15.17
N ASP A 1172 23.69 9.55 15.41
CA ASP A 1172 22.81 10.73 15.38
C ASP A 1172 23.34 12.01 16.04
N GLY A 1173 22.68 13.15 15.75
CA GLY A 1173 22.39 14.08 16.85
C GLY A 1173 22.14 15.55 16.52
N VAL A 1174 20.88 15.88 16.26
CA VAL A 1174 20.05 16.95 16.84
C VAL A 1174 20.70 18.11 17.64
N ASN A 1175 20.13 19.30 17.41
CA ASN A 1175 20.08 20.54 18.23
C ASN A 1175 21.25 21.57 18.16
N ARG A 1176 21.00 22.61 17.36
CA ARG A 1176 21.65 23.93 17.38
C ARG A 1176 21.41 24.61 18.73
N ASN A 1177 22.34 24.46 19.66
CA ASN A 1177 22.77 25.46 20.67
C ASN A 1177 23.88 24.93 21.61
N SER A 1178 24.36 23.69 21.45
CA SER A 1178 25.55 23.15 22.15
C SER A 1178 26.88 23.36 21.40
N ALA A 1179 26.84 23.63 20.09
CA ALA A 1179 28.01 23.68 19.22
C ALA A 1179 29.00 24.82 19.54
N ILE A 1180 28.51 25.95 20.08
CA ILE A 1180 29.37 27.09 20.43
C ILE A 1180 30.23 26.78 21.67
N ILE A 1181 29.67 26.07 22.65
CA ILE A 1181 30.40 25.67 23.87
C ILE A 1181 31.36 24.50 23.56
N GLY A 1182 30.94 23.56 22.71
CA GLY A 1182 31.79 22.46 22.24
C GLY A 1182 32.95 22.93 21.36
N GLY A 1183 32.74 23.91 20.49
CA GLY A 1183 33.78 24.49 19.63
C GLY A 1183 34.91 25.14 20.42
N VAL A 1184 34.59 25.89 21.49
CA VAL A 1184 35.60 26.53 22.35
C VAL A 1184 36.42 25.47 23.10
N ILE A 1185 35.79 24.40 23.59
CA ILE A 1185 36.49 23.30 24.28
C ILE A 1185 37.36 22.51 23.30
N ALA A 1186 36.89 22.26 22.08
CA ALA A 1186 37.64 21.55 21.05
C ALA A 1186 38.89 22.33 20.59
N VAL A 1187 38.80 23.66 20.46
CA VAL A 1187 39.97 24.51 20.12
C VAL A 1187 41.01 24.48 21.25
N VAL A 1188 40.60 24.51 22.51
CA VAL A 1188 41.51 24.40 23.67
C VAL A 1188 42.18 23.01 23.70
N ILE A 1189 41.45 21.93 23.48
CA ILE A 1189 42.03 20.57 23.45
C ILE A 1189 42.99 20.41 22.25
N PHE A 1190 42.64 20.96 21.09
CA PHE A 1190 43.47 20.87 19.89
C PHE A 1190 44.79 21.64 20.03
N THR A 1191 44.77 22.82 20.66
CA THR A 1191 46.00 23.57 20.96
C THR A 1191 46.90 22.85 21.98
N ILE A 1192 46.32 22.18 22.98
CA ILE A 1192 47.07 21.35 23.93
C ILE A 1192 47.69 20.13 23.22
N LEU A 1193 46.95 19.43 22.35
CA LEU A 1193 47.48 18.31 21.59
C LEU A 1193 48.59 18.72 20.61
N CYS A 1194 48.47 19.87 19.95
CA CYS A 1194 49.50 20.38 19.05
C CYS A 1194 50.81 20.70 19.78
N THR A 1195 50.73 21.28 20.99
CA THR A 1195 51.92 21.53 21.82
C THR A 1195 52.56 20.23 22.32
N LEU A 1196 51.74 19.22 22.64
CA LEU A 1196 52.20 17.89 23.07
C LEU A 1196 52.88 17.12 21.93
N VAL A 1197 52.36 17.20 20.71
CA VAL A 1197 53.01 16.60 19.51
C VAL A 1197 54.33 17.30 19.19
N PHE A 1198 54.42 18.63 19.37
CA PHE A 1198 55.69 19.35 19.23
C PHE A 1198 56.71 18.92 20.28
N LEU A 1199 56.28 18.72 21.53
CA LEU A 1199 57.13 18.19 22.61
C LEU A 1199 57.58 16.75 22.35
N ILE A 1200 56.68 15.89 21.86
CA ILE A 1200 56.98 14.50 21.49
C ILE A 1200 57.96 14.45 20.32
N ARG A 1201 57.74 15.22 19.24
CA ARG A 1201 58.70 15.31 18.12
C ARG A 1201 60.04 15.90 18.55
N TYR A 1202 60.05 16.83 19.51
CA TYR A 1202 61.28 17.34 20.11
C TYR A 1202 62.02 16.26 20.91
N MET A 1203 61.30 15.42 21.66
CA MET A 1203 61.86 14.33 22.45
C MET A 1203 62.38 13.15 21.60
N PHE A 1204 61.68 12.78 20.52
CA PHE A 1204 62.05 11.62 19.69
C PHE A 1204 63.09 11.90 18.60
N ARG A 1205 63.48 13.16 18.40
CA ARG A 1205 64.58 13.50 17.47
C ARG A 1205 65.98 13.14 18.03
N HIS A 1206 66.06 12.74 19.30
CA HIS A 1206 67.29 12.28 19.93
C HIS A 1206 67.10 10.89 20.55
N LYS A 1207 67.17 9.83 19.72
CA LYS A 1207 67.76 8.51 20.04
C LYS A 1207 67.47 7.51 18.92
N GLY A 1208 68.43 7.29 18.03
CA GLY A 1208 68.53 6.07 17.24
C GLY A 1208 69.44 5.05 17.95
N THR A 1209 69.21 3.75 17.73
CA THR A 1209 70.13 2.74 17.15
C THR A 1209 69.90 1.28 17.62
N TYR A 1210 69.69 0.39 16.63
CA TYR A 1210 70.03 -1.05 16.43
C TYR A 1210 69.74 -2.16 17.47
N HIS A 1211 69.08 -3.27 17.06
CA HIS A 1211 69.72 -4.54 16.64
C HIS A 1211 68.72 -5.63 16.20
N THR A 1212 69.10 -6.39 15.16
CA THR A 1212 68.41 -7.48 14.43
C THR A 1212 68.65 -8.88 15.00
N ASN A 1213 67.80 -9.85 14.68
CA ASN A 1213 68.19 -11.25 14.40
C ASN A 1213 67.13 -11.98 13.55
N GLU A 1214 67.48 -12.22 12.29
CA GLU A 1214 66.86 -13.24 11.42
C GLU A 1214 67.62 -14.58 11.54
N ALA A 1215 66.91 -15.68 11.33
CA ALA A 1215 67.46 -16.92 10.75
C ALA A 1215 66.48 -17.31 9.62
N LYS A 1216 66.76 -17.06 8.34
CA LYS A 1216 67.66 -17.70 7.34
C LYS A 1216 67.36 -19.17 7.02
N GLY A 1217 66.91 -19.37 5.77
CA GLY A 1217 66.60 -20.63 5.10
C GLY A 1217 65.29 -20.49 4.31
N ALA A 1218 65.08 -19.43 3.53
CA ALA A 1218 65.69 -19.23 2.20
C ALA A 1218 65.63 -20.48 1.32
N GLU A 1219 64.65 -20.47 0.41
CA GLU A 1219 64.97 -20.51 -1.02
C GLU A 1219 65.62 -21.79 -1.52
N SER A 1220 64.82 -22.85 -1.65
CA SER A 1220 64.85 -23.74 -2.83
C SER A 1220 63.78 -24.85 -2.77
N ALA A 1221 62.51 -24.52 -3.03
CA ALA A 1221 61.49 -25.48 -3.47
C ALA A 1221 60.34 -24.72 -4.19
N GLU A 1222 59.98 -25.17 -5.40
CA GLU A 1222 59.24 -24.38 -6.41
C GLU A 1222 57.69 -24.38 -6.30
N SER A 1223 57.07 -25.00 -5.29
CA SER A 1223 55.64 -24.82 -4.98
C SER A 1223 55.26 -25.27 -3.57
N ALA A 1224 54.11 -24.80 -3.07
CA ALA A 1224 53.64 -24.94 -1.69
C ALA A 1224 53.30 -26.38 -1.25
N ASP A 1225 53.12 -27.31 -2.19
CA ASP A 1225 52.71 -28.69 -1.87
C ASP A 1225 53.89 -29.64 -1.56
N ALA A 1226 55.13 -29.20 -1.80
CA ALA A 1226 56.34 -30.02 -1.59
C ALA A 1226 57.04 -29.82 -0.23
N ALA A 1227 56.66 -28.81 0.57
CA ALA A 1227 57.09 -28.72 1.97
C ALA A 1227 56.22 -29.57 2.92
N ILE A 1228 55.08 -30.09 2.42
CA ILE A 1228 54.05 -30.80 3.20
C ILE A 1228 54.30 -32.33 3.28
N MET A 1229 55.26 -32.88 2.52
CA MET A 1229 55.58 -34.32 2.55
C MET A 1229 56.92 -34.63 3.23
N ASN A 1230 57.11 -34.15 4.45
CA ASN A 1230 58.04 -34.79 5.38
C ASN A 1230 57.30 -35.24 6.64
N ASN A 1231 56.92 -36.53 6.58
CA ASN A 1231 56.79 -37.48 7.68
C ASN A 1231 55.48 -37.47 8.49
N ASP A 1232 54.45 -38.10 7.92
CA ASP A 1232 53.51 -38.97 8.66
C ASP A 1232 54.30 -40.20 9.21
N PRO A 1233 53.89 -41.00 10.23
CA PRO A 1233 52.51 -41.32 10.63
C PRO A 1233 52.24 -41.55 12.15
N ASN A 1234 50.97 -41.87 12.48
CA ASN A 1234 50.44 -42.66 13.62
C ASN A 1234 49.88 -41.99 14.90
N PHE A 1235 48.61 -42.35 15.16
CA PHE A 1235 48.00 -42.78 16.45
C PHE A 1235 47.29 -41.76 17.40
N THR A 1236 45.95 -41.86 17.41
CA THR A 1236 44.99 -42.00 18.54
C THR A 1236 44.73 -40.91 19.60
N GLU A 1237 43.41 -40.66 19.75
CA GLU A 1237 42.56 -40.57 20.96
C GLU A 1237 42.71 -39.47 22.02
N THR A 1238 41.50 -39.08 22.50
CA THR A 1238 41.09 -38.59 23.84
C THR A 1238 41.10 -37.09 24.20
N ILE A 1239 39.88 -36.64 24.54
CA ILE A 1239 39.45 -35.98 25.80
C ILE A 1239 40.00 -34.58 26.12
N ASP A 1240 39.09 -33.62 25.94
CA ASP A 1240 38.52 -32.71 26.96
C ASP A 1240 39.36 -31.66 27.71
N GLU A 1241 38.66 -30.55 27.92
CA GLU A 1241 38.85 -29.50 28.92
C GLU A 1241 40.17 -28.70 28.97
N SER A 1242 40.09 -27.45 28.49
CA SER A 1242 39.76 -26.30 29.35
C SER A 1242 40.56 -25.03 29.02
N LYS A 1243 39.82 -23.91 29.13
CA LYS A 1243 40.24 -22.60 29.66
C LYS A 1243 41.45 -21.92 28.99
N LYS A 1244 41.20 -20.76 28.37
CA LYS A 1244 41.39 -19.43 29.00
C LYS A 1244 42.87 -19.28 29.41
N GLU A 1245 43.63 -18.30 28.94
CA GLU A 1245 43.23 -16.89 28.90
C GLU A 1245 44.49 -16.05 28.56
N TRP A 1246 44.25 -14.93 27.87
CA TRP A 1246 45.06 -13.70 27.79
C TRP A 1246 46.29 -13.55 26.87
N LEU A 1247 46.11 -12.55 25.99
CA LEU A 1247 47.03 -11.50 25.50
C LEU A 1247 47.95 -11.92 24.34
N ILE A 1248 47.85 -11.31 23.16
CA ILE A 1248 47.43 -9.93 22.81
C ILE A 1248 46.39 -9.95 21.69
#